data_AF-A0A150R2E1-F1
#
_entry.id   AF-A0A150R2E1-F1
#
_cell.length_a   1.000
_cell.length_b   1.000
_cell.length_c   1.000
_cell.angle_alpha   90.00
_cell.angle_beta   90.00
_cell.angle_gamma   90.00
#
_symmetry.space_group_name_H-M   'P 1'
#
loop_
_entity.id
_entity.type
_entity.pdbx_description
1 polymer ?
#
loop_
_entity_poly.entity_id
_entity_poly.type
_entity_poly.pdbx_seq_one_letter_code
_entity_poly.pdbx_strand_id
1 'polypeptide(L)'
;MRGSKGAARRGWSAAVFQKIVALMTVLAVLAPSAGWAGTPYSLSWINTQSSSSCEGAFLVEDGDPFFRVNDTPLPTYEVPGTLVDHEDGARSHRSEADFDSVLLRMGANDFHFEVANSGGEDWCTDAHELVTLVSEPLGLNKPLFDVRRRGAKFSGNTAVDLRLAEINPALARDIAELEVRIARLMTELLRDAARVADLRARMDLLRQLDTELHDLAQRPLDDISRTDLDAILDRYKDVVDAETRAAMEQLVDDLKKSVSDLESELARLLDEFGAQADEVADLATQDARAEGWDPDDPGAYALGESEVPWVEVPDVAEVDGAFEEGRDPYAAYADAAIGALEAAVSGGAVVARADFVANVRAWRENSAALEIALRDRMGGSLAETNAFLKAQSRITAVVRRYMDASDWFVDSPVPADLRAQVDTVLKPRFDALADQMKDSLNLWTGEALDLEQTQLYQTISAFAGAMSTVGEGVEAYGEVMQTLVHATTRIGVGFVPVVGPALDLCEAVTGKAFCLPSGQELSDEERIFSGVGFGLGAVGPMWRAVKGAGGMTPDAIRVAEEIAQMGEELATALRASRRTSYKTLRGAVTTKPIDAFEQRAAKFLLDDGRALIGVGDDGVRTVLDIPRKAPPYSDAAKAPDFVTVTRGNKLALSEAKSGTHVQEAIKQLTNALKALKEKGLAGDVARVEMIIKKGVAFDDRNKIIKNGYLFDKATGQTVQISGEVFKHFVRIIEI
;
A
#
# COMPACT_ATOMS: atom_id res chain seq x y z
N MET A 1 16.55 32.75 32.09
CA MET A 1 15.76 33.68 31.24
C MET A 1 15.29 32.90 30.03
N ARG A 2 14.03 32.44 29.99
CA ARG A 2 12.93 32.91 29.11
C ARG A 2 13.34 33.32 27.67
N GLY A 3 12.76 32.65 26.66
CA GLY A 3 12.33 33.34 25.41
C GLY A 3 12.47 32.66 24.03
N SER A 4 11.67 31.62 23.74
CA SER A 4 10.78 31.39 22.56
C SER A 4 11.09 31.84 21.09
N LYS A 5 10.63 30.95 20.16
CA LYS A 5 10.21 31.07 18.72
C LYS A 5 11.26 30.60 17.68
N GLY A 6 11.02 29.71 16.71
CA GLY A 6 9.79 29.16 16.12
C GLY A 6 9.78 29.40 14.59
N ALA A 7 9.73 28.32 13.80
CA ALA A 7 9.35 28.23 12.36
C ALA A 7 10.41 28.48 11.26
N ALA A 8 10.75 27.44 10.48
CA ALA A 8 11.09 27.53 9.04
C ALA A 8 11.21 26.15 8.34
N ARG A 9 10.13 25.34 8.30
CA ARG A 9 10.03 24.20 7.34
C ARG A 9 8.61 24.03 6.75
N ARG A 10 7.88 25.14 6.62
CA ARG A 10 6.57 25.27 5.94
C ARG A 10 6.70 26.09 4.64
N GLY A 11 7.73 25.85 3.83
CA GLY A 11 8.09 26.76 2.73
C GLY A 11 7.41 26.49 1.37
N TRP A 12 7.14 25.24 1.00
CA TRP A 12 6.79 24.93 -0.39
C TRP A 12 5.29 24.79 -0.66
N SER A 13 4.54 24.20 0.26
CA SER A 13 3.07 24.17 0.20
C SER A 13 2.43 25.51 0.59
N ALA A 14 3.11 26.33 1.40
CA ALA A 14 2.63 27.66 1.76
C ALA A 14 2.68 28.66 0.61
N ALA A 15 3.64 28.55 -0.33
CA ALA A 15 3.72 29.47 -1.47
C ALA A 15 2.59 29.25 -2.48
N VAL A 16 2.17 28.00 -2.70
CA VAL A 16 1.03 27.65 -3.57
C VAL A 16 -0.28 27.99 -2.87
N PHE A 17 -0.40 27.72 -1.56
CA PHE A 17 -1.58 28.09 -0.79
C PHE A 17 -1.69 29.61 -0.60
N GLN A 18 -0.58 30.36 -0.45
CA GLN A 18 -0.57 31.82 -0.44
C GLN A 18 -0.92 32.40 -1.80
N LYS A 19 -0.53 31.78 -2.92
CA LYS A 19 -0.98 32.21 -4.26
C LYS A 19 -2.47 31.94 -4.48
N ILE A 20 -3.00 30.80 -4.00
CA ILE A 20 -4.43 30.47 -4.08
C ILE A 20 -5.26 31.35 -3.12
N VAL A 21 -4.76 31.61 -1.91
CA VAL A 21 -5.38 32.54 -0.96
C VAL A 21 -5.29 33.97 -1.50
N ALA A 22 -4.18 34.41 -2.09
CA ALA A 22 -4.11 35.72 -2.75
C ALA A 22 -5.06 35.82 -3.95
N LEU A 23 -5.25 34.75 -4.74
CA LEU A 23 -6.22 34.70 -5.83
C LEU A 23 -7.67 34.75 -5.30
N MET A 24 -7.96 34.02 -4.21
CA MET A 24 -9.26 34.02 -3.51
C MET A 24 -9.51 35.35 -2.77
N THR A 25 -8.47 36.03 -2.32
CA THR A 25 -8.57 37.36 -1.69
C THR A 25 -8.75 38.45 -2.76
N VAL A 26 -8.15 38.31 -3.95
CA VAL A 26 -8.47 39.17 -5.11
C VAL A 26 -9.91 38.94 -5.58
N LEU A 27 -10.39 37.69 -5.59
CA LEU A 27 -11.80 37.37 -5.87
C LEU A 27 -12.77 37.85 -4.77
N ALA A 28 -12.33 37.92 -3.51
CA ALA A 28 -13.13 38.46 -2.39
C ALA A 28 -13.07 40.00 -2.29
N VAL A 29 -12.01 40.64 -2.79
CA VAL A 29 -11.92 42.11 -2.97
C VAL A 29 -12.68 42.56 -4.23
N LEU A 30 -13.01 41.63 -5.13
CA LEU A 30 -13.99 41.82 -6.22
C LEU A 30 -15.43 41.48 -5.80
N ALA A 31 -15.70 41.24 -4.51
CA ALA A 31 -17.06 41.31 -4.00
C ALA A 31 -17.57 42.74 -4.25
N PRO A 32 -18.75 42.92 -4.88
CA PRO A 32 -19.22 44.24 -5.29
C PRO A 32 -19.39 45.08 -4.03
N SER A 33 -18.47 46.03 -3.84
CA SER A 33 -18.68 47.14 -2.93
C SER A 33 -19.99 47.79 -3.36
N ALA A 34 -21.01 47.72 -2.49
CA ALA A 34 -22.23 48.48 -2.65
C ALA A 34 -21.84 49.96 -2.88
N GLY A 35 -22.06 50.45 -4.10
CA GLY A 35 -21.68 51.80 -4.52
C GLY A 35 -21.11 51.87 -5.93
N TRP A 36 -21.78 51.30 -6.93
CA TRP A 36 -21.55 51.66 -8.32
C TRP A 36 -22.92 52.04 -8.90
N ALA A 37 -23.19 53.35 -8.98
CA ALA A 37 -24.18 53.84 -9.94
C ALA A 37 -23.79 53.25 -11.30
N GLY A 38 -24.76 52.72 -12.05
CA GLY A 38 -24.42 52.17 -13.35
C GLY A 38 -23.97 53.28 -14.29
N THR A 39 -23.44 52.89 -15.44
CA THR A 39 -22.92 53.84 -16.43
C THR A 39 -24.04 54.80 -16.84
N PRO A 40 -23.87 56.13 -16.74
CA PRO A 40 -24.91 57.06 -17.12
C PRO A 40 -25.09 57.10 -18.64
N TYR A 41 -26.35 57.19 -19.05
CA TYR A 41 -26.81 57.30 -20.43
C TYR A 41 -27.81 58.43 -20.55
N SER A 42 -27.92 58.99 -21.76
CA SER A 42 -28.94 59.98 -22.09
C SER A 42 -29.45 59.78 -23.51
N LEU A 43 -30.73 60.04 -23.73
CA LEU A 43 -31.31 60.20 -25.05
C LEU A 43 -31.29 61.69 -25.40
N SER A 44 -30.34 62.07 -26.25
CA SER A 44 -30.22 63.44 -26.74
C SER A 44 -31.10 63.62 -27.96
N TRP A 45 -32.11 64.48 -27.85
CA TRP A 45 -33.05 64.79 -28.91
C TRP A 45 -32.85 66.22 -29.39
N ILE A 46 -32.54 66.39 -30.67
CA ILE A 46 -32.54 67.68 -31.35
C ILE A 46 -33.81 67.75 -32.20
N ASN A 47 -34.69 68.67 -31.84
CA ASN A 47 -35.91 69.00 -32.56
C ASN A 47 -35.64 70.25 -33.40
N THR A 48 -35.71 70.14 -34.73
CA THR A 48 -35.59 71.28 -35.64
C THR A 48 -36.90 71.54 -36.36
N GLN A 49 -37.55 72.65 -36.06
CA GLN A 49 -38.77 73.10 -36.73
C GLN A 49 -38.40 74.01 -37.90
N SER A 50 -38.88 73.70 -39.11
CA SER A 50 -38.69 74.57 -40.27
C SER A 50 -39.44 75.90 -40.12
N SER A 51 -39.06 76.91 -40.92
CA SER A 51 -39.76 78.21 -40.96
C SER A 51 -41.23 78.12 -41.37
N SER A 52 -41.62 77.02 -42.03
CA SER A 52 -43.00 76.73 -42.42
C SER A 52 -43.83 76.05 -41.32
N SER A 53 -43.21 75.64 -40.22
CA SER A 53 -43.90 75.04 -39.08
C SER A 53 -44.61 76.12 -38.24
N CYS A 54 -45.82 75.84 -37.75
CA CYS A 54 -46.46 76.67 -36.72
C CYS A 54 -46.13 76.24 -35.29
N GLU A 55 -45.40 75.13 -35.12
CA GLU A 55 -44.93 74.68 -33.81
C GLU A 55 -43.55 75.26 -33.46
N GLY A 56 -43.31 75.42 -32.16
CA GLY A 56 -41.99 75.74 -31.63
C GLY A 56 -41.11 74.49 -31.49
N ALA A 57 -39.80 74.69 -31.39
CA ALA A 57 -38.85 73.59 -31.14
C ALA A 57 -38.77 73.16 -29.66
N PHE A 58 -39.59 73.77 -28.78
CA PHE A 58 -39.59 73.56 -27.33
C PHE A 58 -40.57 72.46 -26.89
N LEU A 59 -40.37 71.91 -25.69
CA LEU A 59 -41.29 71.00 -25.01
C LEU A 59 -42.47 71.77 -24.44
N VAL A 60 -43.66 71.15 -24.47
CA VAL A 60 -44.86 71.73 -23.85
C VAL A 60 -44.75 71.68 -22.32
N GLU A 61 -44.27 70.57 -21.78
CA GLU A 61 -44.02 70.36 -20.36
C GLU A 61 -42.74 69.54 -20.16
N ASP A 62 -41.85 70.05 -19.29
CA ASP A 62 -40.65 69.34 -18.88
C ASP A 62 -41.02 68.13 -18.00
N GLY A 63 -40.39 66.99 -18.28
CA GLY A 63 -40.63 65.73 -17.58
C GLY A 63 -41.59 64.77 -18.29
N ASP A 64 -42.20 65.18 -19.41
CA ASP A 64 -43.04 64.31 -20.23
C ASP A 64 -42.22 63.15 -20.83
N PRO A 65 -42.76 61.91 -20.84
CA PRO A 65 -42.00 60.74 -21.27
C PRO A 65 -42.12 60.46 -22.77
N PHE A 66 -41.41 61.25 -23.58
CA PHE A 66 -41.32 61.07 -25.04
C PHE A 66 -40.57 59.78 -25.44
N PHE A 67 -39.78 59.21 -24.52
CA PHE A 67 -38.97 58.03 -24.76
C PHE A 67 -39.31 56.86 -23.83
N ARG A 68 -39.11 55.63 -24.33
CA ARG A 68 -39.05 54.43 -23.48
C ARG A 68 -37.84 53.58 -23.82
N VAL A 69 -37.20 53.02 -22.81
CA VAL A 69 -36.09 52.06 -22.95
C VAL A 69 -36.50 50.76 -22.30
N ASN A 70 -36.56 49.67 -23.09
CA ASN A 70 -37.01 48.35 -22.63
C ASN A 70 -38.31 48.45 -21.79
N ASP A 71 -39.31 49.12 -22.35
CA ASP A 71 -40.63 49.42 -21.76
C ASP A 71 -40.65 50.40 -20.57
N THR A 72 -39.50 50.95 -20.15
CA THR A 72 -39.42 51.93 -19.06
C THR A 72 -39.53 53.35 -19.62
N PRO A 73 -40.56 54.14 -19.29
CA PRO A 73 -40.68 55.53 -19.72
C PRO A 73 -39.63 56.42 -19.07
N LEU A 74 -39.04 57.34 -19.85
CA LEU A 74 -38.00 58.26 -19.39
C LEU A 74 -38.49 59.70 -19.42
N PRO A 75 -38.43 60.45 -18.31
CA PRO A 75 -38.77 61.87 -18.30
C PRO A 75 -37.75 62.65 -19.15
N THR A 76 -38.25 63.56 -19.99
CA THR A 76 -37.42 64.35 -20.93
C THR A 76 -37.44 65.82 -20.52
N TYR A 77 -36.28 66.45 -20.51
CA TYR A 77 -36.10 67.85 -20.10
C TYR A 77 -35.38 68.65 -21.18
N GLU A 78 -35.73 69.92 -21.34
CA GLU A 78 -34.96 70.82 -22.21
C GLU A 78 -33.56 71.09 -21.65
N VAL A 79 -32.57 71.15 -22.55
CA VAL A 79 -31.22 71.56 -22.18
C VAL A 79 -31.11 73.09 -22.24
N PRO A 80 -30.84 73.79 -21.13
CA PRO A 80 -30.78 75.25 -21.12
C PRO A 80 -29.74 75.82 -22.09
N GLY A 81 -30.11 76.88 -22.81
CA GLY A 81 -29.19 77.62 -23.69
C GLY A 81 -28.91 76.95 -25.04
N THR A 82 -29.64 75.90 -25.41
CA THR A 82 -29.44 75.16 -26.67
C THR A 82 -30.43 75.53 -27.79
N LEU A 83 -31.33 76.48 -27.55
CA LEU A 83 -32.23 77.01 -28.57
C LEU A 83 -31.42 77.87 -29.57
N VAL A 84 -31.55 77.56 -30.86
CA VAL A 84 -30.88 78.24 -31.96
C VAL A 84 -31.90 78.66 -33.00
N ASP A 85 -31.94 79.96 -33.30
CA ASP A 85 -32.63 80.50 -34.49
C ASP A 85 -31.66 80.51 -35.67
N HIS A 86 -32.05 79.90 -36.79
CA HIS A 86 -31.24 79.83 -38.01
C HIS A 86 -31.60 80.96 -38.99
N GLU A 87 -30.68 81.27 -39.91
CA GLU A 87 -30.87 82.36 -40.90
C GLU A 87 -32.04 82.11 -41.85
N ASP A 88 -32.42 80.86 -42.07
CA ASP A 88 -33.56 80.46 -42.90
C ASP A 88 -34.92 80.53 -42.15
N GLY A 89 -34.90 80.96 -40.88
CA GLY A 89 -36.07 81.06 -40.02
C GLY A 89 -36.47 79.75 -39.33
N ALA A 90 -35.70 78.66 -39.50
CA ALA A 90 -35.87 77.45 -38.73
C ALA A 90 -35.42 77.66 -37.27
N ARG A 91 -35.96 76.86 -36.35
CA ARG A 91 -35.53 76.81 -34.94
C ARG A 91 -35.11 75.41 -34.56
N SER A 92 -33.98 75.28 -33.89
CA SER A 92 -33.54 74.01 -33.29
C SER A 92 -33.43 74.14 -31.79
N HIS A 93 -33.82 73.10 -31.06
CA HIS A 93 -33.63 73.03 -29.62
C HIS A 93 -33.26 71.60 -29.23
N ARG A 94 -32.52 71.44 -28.13
CA ARG A 94 -32.07 70.16 -27.62
C ARG A 94 -32.75 69.84 -26.29
N SER A 95 -33.24 68.61 -26.19
CA SER A 95 -33.77 68.01 -24.98
C SER A 95 -33.05 66.70 -24.67
N GLU A 96 -33.04 66.30 -23.41
CA GLU A 96 -32.34 65.11 -22.90
C GLU A 96 -33.23 64.30 -21.96
N ALA A 97 -33.14 62.97 -22.07
CA ALA A 97 -33.76 62.04 -21.13
C ALA A 97 -32.67 61.14 -20.54
N ASP A 98 -32.26 61.45 -19.32
CA ASP A 98 -31.18 60.75 -18.62
C ASP A 98 -31.67 59.46 -17.97
N PHE A 99 -30.83 58.43 -18.03
CA PHE A 99 -31.09 57.15 -17.40
C PHE A 99 -29.79 56.37 -17.10
N ASP A 100 -29.92 55.34 -16.28
CA ASP A 100 -28.79 54.49 -15.89
C ASP A 100 -28.76 53.22 -16.76
N SER A 101 -27.54 52.74 -17.08
CA SER A 101 -27.28 51.44 -17.70
C SER A 101 -28.02 50.25 -17.10
N VAL A 102 -28.53 50.33 -15.86
CA VAL A 102 -29.41 49.32 -15.25
C VAL A 102 -30.67 49.04 -16.09
N LEU A 103 -31.14 50.00 -16.88
CA LEU A 103 -32.26 49.79 -17.80
C LEU A 103 -31.85 49.09 -19.10
N LEU A 104 -30.55 48.90 -19.33
CA LEU A 104 -29.99 48.25 -20.52
C LEU A 104 -29.63 46.79 -20.24
N ARG A 105 -29.73 45.98 -21.28
CA ARG A 105 -29.39 44.55 -21.29
C ARG A 105 -28.27 44.31 -22.29
N MET A 106 -27.41 43.34 -22.01
CA MET A 106 -26.43 42.89 -22.99
C MET A 106 -27.15 42.32 -24.22
N GLY A 107 -26.76 42.76 -25.42
CA GLY A 107 -27.47 42.46 -26.67
C GLY A 107 -28.53 43.50 -26.99
N ALA A 108 -29.67 43.06 -27.49
CA ALA A 108 -30.70 43.94 -28.03
C ALA A 108 -31.41 44.75 -26.93
N ASN A 109 -31.51 46.07 -27.15
CA ASN A 109 -32.27 47.00 -26.34
C ASN A 109 -33.25 47.77 -27.21
N ASP A 110 -34.51 47.78 -26.79
CA ASP A 110 -35.58 48.44 -27.52
C ASP A 110 -35.72 49.88 -27.03
N PHE A 111 -35.72 50.82 -27.99
CA PHE A 111 -35.94 52.23 -27.78
C PHE A 111 -37.20 52.64 -28.51
N HIS A 112 -38.13 53.23 -27.78
CA HIS A 112 -39.34 53.84 -28.30
C HIS A 112 -39.20 55.35 -28.30
N PHE A 113 -39.61 56.00 -29.38
CA PHE A 113 -39.77 57.45 -29.45
C PHE A 113 -41.17 57.77 -29.98
N GLU A 114 -41.90 58.62 -29.25
CA GLU A 114 -43.13 59.21 -29.72
C GLU A 114 -43.15 60.72 -29.49
N VAL A 115 -43.69 61.45 -30.47
CA VAL A 115 -43.87 62.90 -30.40
C VAL A 115 -45.13 63.29 -31.17
N ALA A 116 -45.90 64.23 -30.65
CA ALA A 116 -47.09 64.77 -31.29
C ALA A 116 -47.12 66.29 -31.18
N ASN A 117 -47.77 66.96 -32.13
CA ASN A 117 -48.02 68.40 -32.06
C ASN A 117 -49.18 68.70 -31.10
N SER A 118 -49.28 69.96 -30.67
CA SER A 118 -50.23 70.37 -29.63
C SER A 118 -51.68 70.40 -30.13
N GLY A 119 -51.89 70.62 -31.43
CA GLY A 119 -53.20 70.79 -32.05
C GLY A 119 -53.78 69.55 -32.75
N GLY A 120 -53.00 68.51 -32.98
CA GLY A 120 -53.43 67.29 -33.69
C GLY A 120 -53.62 67.45 -35.20
N GLU A 121 -53.25 68.60 -35.79
CA GLU A 121 -53.48 68.93 -37.20
C GLU A 121 -52.25 68.63 -38.08
N ASP A 122 -52.45 67.97 -39.23
CA ASP A 122 -51.34 67.47 -40.06
C ASP A 122 -50.57 68.53 -40.85
N TRP A 123 -51.14 69.71 -41.06
CA TRP A 123 -50.52 70.76 -41.88
C TRP A 123 -49.51 71.62 -41.10
N CYS A 124 -49.52 71.54 -39.76
CA CYS A 124 -48.83 72.50 -38.91
C CYS A 124 -47.34 72.23 -38.72
N THR A 125 -46.90 70.97 -38.78
CA THR A 125 -45.52 70.61 -38.44
C THR A 125 -44.75 70.13 -39.66
N ASP A 126 -43.63 70.80 -39.97
CA ASP A 126 -42.54 70.26 -40.78
C ASP A 126 -41.24 70.36 -39.96
N ALA A 127 -40.84 69.22 -39.39
CA ALA A 127 -39.79 69.10 -38.38
C ALA A 127 -38.77 68.02 -38.73
N HIS A 128 -37.56 68.16 -38.20
CA HIS A 128 -36.51 67.15 -38.23
C HIS A 128 -36.16 66.75 -36.80
N GLU A 129 -36.44 65.49 -36.47
CA GLU A 129 -36.22 64.87 -35.17
C GLU A 129 -34.95 64.01 -35.26
N LEU A 130 -33.89 64.40 -34.54
CA LEU A 130 -32.67 63.62 -34.42
C LEU A 130 -32.51 63.16 -32.96
N VAL A 131 -32.63 61.86 -32.72
CA VAL A 131 -32.50 61.25 -31.39
C VAL A 131 -31.27 60.36 -31.39
N THR A 132 -30.43 60.56 -30.38
CA THR A 132 -29.14 59.88 -30.24
C THR A 132 -29.00 59.31 -28.84
N LEU A 133 -28.60 58.04 -28.73
CA LEU A 133 -28.13 57.44 -27.49
C LEU A 133 -26.72 57.93 -27.19
N VAL A 134 -26.54 58.58 -26.05
CA VAL A 134 -25.26 59.15 -25.62
C VAL A 134 -24.85 58.55 -24.29
N SER A 135 -23.57 58.19 -24.17
CA SER A 135 -22.92 57.98 -22.88
C SER A 135 -21.56 58.66 -22.91
N GLU A 136 -21.47 59.81 -22.23
CA GLU A 136 -20.25 60.63 -22.18
C GLU A 136 -19.05 59.84 -21.62
N PRO A 137 -19.17 59.06 -20.51
CA PRO A 137 -18.03 58.30 -19.97
C PRO A 137 -17.46 57.25 -20.93
N LEU A 138 -18.26 56.79 -21.90
CA LEU A 138 -17.88 55.79 -22.88
C LEU A 138 -17.51 56.39 -24.24
N GLY A 139 -17.72 57.70 -24.43
CA GLY A 139 -17.67 58.33 -25.76
C GLY A 139 -18.69 57.72 -26.74
N LEU A 140 -19.77 57.12 -26.23
CA LEU A 140 -20.79 56.48 -27.05
C LEU A 140 -21.75 57.55 -27.58
N ASN A 141 -21.97 57.54 -28.89
CA ASN A 141 -22.90 58.41 -29.58
C ASN A 141 -23.47 57.61 -30.76
N LYS A 142 -24.69 57.07 -30.58
CA LYS A 142 -25.35 56.22 -31.59
C LYS A 142 -26.69 56.86 -32.00
N PRO A 143 -26.89 57.18 -33.30
CA PRO A 143 -28.17 57.67 -33.76
C PRO A 143 -29.23 56.57 -33.61
N LEU A 144 -30.37 56.92 -33.00
CA LEU A 144 -31.51 56.03 -32.81
C LEU A 144 -32.62 56.34 -33.83
N PHE A 145 -32.92 57.63 -33.98
CA PHE A 145 -33.94 58.11 -34.91
C PHE A 145 -33.40 59.34 -35.65
N ASP A 146 -33.57 59.34 -36.97
CA ASP A 146 -33.34 60.49 -37.83
C ASP A 146 -34.57 60.60 -38.74
N VAL A 147 -35.52 61.42 -38.32
CA VAL A 147 -36.88 61.42 -38.87
C VAL A 147 -37.27 62.83 -39.29
N ARG A 148 -37.66 62.98 -40.56
CA ARG A 148 -38.38 64.16 -41.01
C ARG A 148 -39.87 63.95 -40.82
N ARG A 149 -40.48 64.71 -39.92
CA ARG A 149 -41.88 64.62 -39.58
C ARG A 149 -42.66 65.73 -40.27
N ARG A 150 -43.57 65.33 -41.16
CA ARG A 150 -44.63 66.18 -41.70
C ARG A 150 -45.96 65.59 -41.28
N GLY A 151 -46.68 66.27 -40.39
CA GLY A 151 -47.92 65.74 -39.81
C GLY A 151 -47.96 65.80 -38.28
N ALA A 152 -49.11 65.39 -37.73
CA ALA A 152 -49.45 65.61 -36.32
C ALA A 152 -48.69 64.72 -35.33
N LYS A 153 -48.28 63.49 -35.71
CA LYS A 153 -47.63 62.53 -34.79
C LYS A 153 -46.54 61.70 -35.47
N PHE A 154 -45.50 61.38 -34.72
CA PHE A 154 -44.58 60.28 -34.99
C PHE A 154 -44.57 59.30 -33.81
N SER A 155 -44.44 58.01 -34.10
CA SER A 155 -44.18 56.96 -33.13
C SER A 155 -43.39 55.85 -33.80
N GLY A 156 -42.28 55.45 -33.20
CA GLY A 156 -41.37 54.47 -33.79
C GLY A 156 -40.60 53.70 -32.73
N ASN A 157 -40.19 52.49 -33.11
CA ASN A 157 -39.28 51.66 -32.34
C ASN A 157 -37.98 51.50 -33.11
N THR A 158 -36.86 51.47 -32.39
CA THR A 158 -35.56 51.06 -32.89
C THR A 158 -34.90 50.14 -31.87
N ALA A 159 -34.02 49.26 -32.32
CA ALA A 159 -33.29 48.36 -31.46
C ALA A 159 -31.79 48.57 -31.62
N VAL A 160 -31.06 48.64 -30.52
CA VAL A 160 -29.60 48.75 -30.52
C VAL A 160 -29.00 47.60 -29.73
N ASP A 161 -28.12 46.87 -30.39
CA ASP A 161 -27.26 45.89 -29.73
C ASP A 161 -26.12 46.60 -28.99
N LEU A 162 -26.06 46.38 -27.67
CA LEU A 162 -25.01 46.89 -26.81
C LEU A 162 -24.19 45.73 -26.24
N ARG A 163 -22.87 45.86 -26.32
CA ARG A 163 -21.91 44.91 -25.75
C ARG A 163 -21.78 45.15 -24.25
N LEU A 164 -21.29 44.14 -23.54
CA LEU A 164 -20.99 44.27 -22.11
C LEU A 164 -20.04 45.45 -21.82
N ALA A 165 -19.06 45.71 -22.69
CA ALA A 165 -18.15 46.85 -22.54
C ALA A 165 -18.83 48.22 -22.68
N GLU A 166 -19.97 48.27 -23.38
CA GLU A 166 -20.78 49.49 -23.52
C GLU A 166 -21.74 49.61 -22.31
N ILE A 167 -22.15 48.53 -21.65
CA ILE A 167 -23.09 48.62 -20.52
C ILE A 167 -22.34 48.72 -19.17
N ASN A 168 -21.35 47.85 -18.99
CA ASN A 168 -20.51 47.74 -17.80
C ASN A 168 -19.03 47.57 -18.21
N PRO A 169 -18.31 48.68 -18.47
CA PRO A 169 -16.93 48.66 -18.94
C PRO A 169 -15.94 48.10 -17.92
N ALA A 170 -16.23 48.20 -16.62
CA ALA A 170 -15.40 47.63 -15.56
C ALA A 170 -15.44 46.11 -15.59
N LEU A 171 -16.65 45.53 -15.60
CA LEU A 171 -16.83 44.08 -15.66
C LEU A 171 -16.26 43.49 -16.96
N ALA A 172 -16.43 44.17 -18.10
CA ALA A 172 -15.85 43.72 -19.37
C ALA A 172 -14.31 43.67 -19.33
N ARG A 173 -13.67 44.63 -18.65
CA ARG A 173 -12.22 44.67 -18.46
C ARG A 173 -11.74 43.55 -17.55
N ASP A 174 -12.43 43.32 -16.46
CA ASP A 174 -12.08 42.26 -15.50
C ASP A 174 -12.18 40.87 -16.14
N ILE A 175 -13.20 40.64 -16.97
CA ILE A 175 -13.34 39.40 -17.76
C ILE A 175 -12.18 39.25 -18.74
N ALA A 176 -11.83 40.30 -19.49
CA ALA A 176 -10.72 40.26 -20.44
C ALA A 176 -9.37 40.00 -19.74
N GLU A 177 -9.15 40.59 -18.57
CA GLU A 177 -7.95 40.33 -17.77
C GLU A 177 -7.90 38.87 -17.27
N LEU A 178 -9.04 38.33 -16.84
CA LEU A 178 -9.15 36.94 -16.43
C LEU A 178 -8.86 35.97 -17.58
N GLU A 179 -9.37 36.24 -18.79
CA GLU A 179 -9.10 35.44 -19.99
C GLU A 179 -7.61 35.40 -20.33
N VAL A 180 -6.91 36.55 -20.26
CA VAL A 180 -5.45 36.63 -20.46
C VAL A 180 -4.70 35.80 -19.42
N ARG A 181 -5.12 35.88 -18.14
CA ARG A 181 -4.52 35.10 -17.06
C ARG A 181 -4.73 33.59 -17.24
N ILE A 182 -5.92 33.16 -17.69
CA ILE A 182 -6.23 31.76 -17.99
C ILE A 182 -5.40 31.25 -19.18
N ALA A 183 -5.32 32.02 -20.28
CA ALA A 183 -4.53 31.63 -21.46
C ALA A 183 -3.03 31.48 -21.12
N ARG A 184 -2.51 32.36 -20.26
CA ARG A 184 -1.15 32.24 -19.73
C ARG A 184 -0.96 30.95 -18.93
N LEU A 185 -1.89 30.64 -18.02
CA LEU A 185 -1.90 29.40 -17.24
C LEU A 185 -1.96 28.15 -18.14
N MET A 186 -2.78 28.16 -19.19
CA MET A 186 -2.85 27.06 -20.16
C MET A 186 -1.54 26.90 -20.93
N THR A 187 -0.90 28.00 -21.33
CA THR A 187 0.39 27.97 -22.02
C THR A 187 1.51 27.46 -21.10
N GLU A 188 1.49 27.86 -19.82
CA GLU A 188 2.40 27.35 -18.79
C GLU A 188 2.18 25.85 -18.57
N LEU A 189 0.93 25.39 -18.44
CA LEU A 189 0.59 23.96 -18.31
C LEU A 189 0.98 23.13 -19.54
N LEU A 190 0.82 23.64 -20.76
CA LEU A 190 1.25 22.94 -21.98
C LEU A 190 2.77 22.87 -22.10
N ARG A 191 3.48 23.94 -21.73
CA ARG A 191 4.94 23.95 -21.67
C ARG A 191 5.44 22.98 -20.61
N ASP A 192 4.79 22.93 -19.46
CA ASP A 192 5.10 21.98 -18.39
C ASP A 192 4.77 20.55 -18.82
N ALA A 193 3.71 20.31 -19.60
CA ALA A 193 3.40 18.99 -20.15
C ALA A 193 4.46 18.50 -21.15
N ALA A 194 4.95 19.37 -22.04
CA ALA A 194 6.04 19.04 -22.96
C ALA A 194 7.37 18.81 -22.21
N ARG A 195 7.64 19.62 -21.19
CA ARG A 195 8.78 19.44 -20.29
C ARG A 195 8.67 18.16 -19.47
N VAL A 196 7.47 17.78 -19.03
CA VAL A 196 7.21 16.51 -18.34
C VAL A 196 7.39 15.34 -19.31
N ALA A 197 7.01 15.45 -20.59
CA ALA A 197 7.27 14.40 -21.58
C ALA A 197 8.77 14.23 -21.87
N ASP A 198 9.53 15.32 -22.04
CA ASP A 198 10.99 15.30 -22.18
C ASP A 198 11.67 14.76 -20.91
N LEU A 199 11.24 15.21 -19.73
CA LEU A 199 11.69 14.68 -18.44
C LEU A 199 11.30 13.22 -18.26
N ARG A 200 10.18 12.76 -18.83
CA ARG A 200 9.75 11.36 -18.78
C ARG A 200 10.58 10.49 -19.72
N ALA A 201 10.91 10.98 -20.92
CA ALA A 201 11.85 10.30 -21.81
C ALA A 201 13.26 10.24 -21.21
N ARG A 202 13.72 11.34 -20.58
CA ARG A 202 14.96 11.35 -19.79
C ARG A 202 14.87 10.44 -18.57
N MET A 203 13.74 10.41 -17.86
CA MET A 203 13.50 9.47 -16.75
C MET A 203 13.43 8.03 -17.22
N ASP A 204 12.92 7.75 -18.41
CA ASP A 204 12.84 6.39 -18.96
C ASP A 204 14.24 5.94 -19.40
N LEU A 205 15.07 6.84 -19.95
CA LEU A 205 16.50 6.59 -20.17
C LEU A 205 17.27 6.43 -18.85
N LEU A 206 16.97 7.23 -17.82
CA LEU A 206 17.55 7.08 -16.48
C LEU A 206 17.04 5.83 -15.76
N ARG A 207 15.82 5.37 -16.01
CA ARG A 207 15.26 4.10 -15.52
C ARG A 207 15.85 2.91 -16.26
N GLN A 208 16.15 3.06 -17.54
CA GLN A 208 16.87 2.05 -18.29
C GLN A 208 18.31 1.96 -17.78
N LEU A 209 18.96 3.10 -17.53
CA LEU A 209 20.25 3.14 -16.82
C LEU A 209 20.13 2.51 -15.42
N ASP A 210 19.08 2.82 -14.65
CA ASP A 210 18.81 2.19 -13.34
C ASP A 210 18.60 0.68 -13.46
N THR A 211 17.91 0.21 -14.50
CA THR A 211 17.71 -1.21 -14.76
C THR A 211 19.02 -1.88 -15.20
N GLU A 212 19.81 -1.25 -16.06
CA GLU A 212 21.12 -1.75 -16.48
C GLU A 212 22.13 -1.74 -15.32
N LEU A 213 22.06 -0.76 -14.41
CA LEU A 213 22.83 -0.74 -13.15
C LEU A 213 22.30 -1.77 -12.14
N HIS A 214 20.99 -2.02 -12.08
CA HIS A 214 20.38 -3.02 -11.20
C HIS A 214 20.67 -4.45 -11.68
N ASP A 215 20.65 -4.68 -12.99
CA ASP A 215 21.11 -5.92 -13.62
C ASP A 215 22.60 -6.13 -13.35
N LEU A 216 23.40 -5.06 -13.46
CA LEU A 216 24.82 -5.10 -13.06
C LEU A 216 24.97 -5.44 -11.57
N ALA A 217 24.10 -4.95 -10.69
CA ALA A 217 24.12 -5.23 -9.25
C ALA A 217 23.63 -6.63 -8.87
N GLN A 218 22.89 -7.31 -9.75
CA GLN A 218 22.42 -8.69 -9.56
C GLN A 218 23.37 -9.73 -10.16
N ARG A 219 24.36 -9.31 -10.94
CA ARG A 219 25.41 -10.21 -11.44
C ARG A 219 26.41 -10.53 -10.31
N PRO A 220 26.91 -11.77 -10.22
CA PRO A 220 28.04 -12.08 -9.34
C PRO A 220 29.20 -11.12 -9.61
N LEU A 221 29.85 -10.61 -8.56
CA LEU A 221 30.88 -9.56 -8.66
C LEU A 221 32.08 -9.94 -9.57
N ASP A 222 32.28 -11.24 -9.77
CA ASP A 222 33.25 -11.92 -10.61
C ASP A 222 32.86 -11.99 -12.10
N ASP A 223 31.59 -11.74 -12.44
CA ASP A 223 31.04 -11.74 -13.80
C ASP A 223 30.93 -10.34 -14.43
N ILE A 224 31.32 -9.28 -13.70
CA ILE A 224 31.22 -7.88 -14.15
C ILE A 224 32.58 -7.42 -14.67
N SER A 225 32.72 -7.30 -15.99
CA SER A 225 33.96 -6.83 -16.60
C SER A 225 34.01 -5.30 -16.70
N ARG A 226 35.22 -4.72 -16.62
CA ARG A 226 35.45 -3.28 -16.85
C ARG A 226 34.87 -2.79 -18.19
N THR A 227 34.91 -3.65 -19.20
CA THR A 227 34.40 -3.35 -20.55
C THR A 227 32.88 -3.19 -20.58
N ASP A 228 32.14 -3.93 -19.75
CA ASP A 228 30.67 -3.83 -19.66
C ASP A 228 30.25 -2.52 -18.98
N LEU A 229 31.01 -2.10 -17.97
CA LEU A 229 30.83 -0.83 -17.25
C LEU A 229 31.13 0.40 -18.14
N ASP A 230 32.24 0.37 -18.88
CA ASP A 230 32.60 1.44 -19.80
C ASP A 230 31.56 1.58 -20.93
N ALA A 231 30.99 0.47 -21.40
CA ALA A 231 29.95 0.46 -22.43
C ALA A 231 28.60 1.03 -21.93
N ILE A 232 28.28 0.90 -20.64
CA ILE A 232 27.12 1.54 -20.02
C ILE A 232 27.38 3.05 -19.91
N LEU A 233 28.54 3.46 -19.41
CA LEU A 233 28.89 4.89 -19.25
C LEU A 233 28.90 5.64 -20.60
N ASP A 234 29.37 5.01 -21.68
CA ASP A 234 29.39 5.64 -23.01
C ASP A 234 27.99 5.77 -23.63
N ARG A 235 27.04 4.88 -23.29
CA ARG A 235 25.65 4.89 -23.80
C ARG A 235 24.82 6.04 -23.26
N TYR A 236 25.14 6.53 -22.06
CA TYR A 236 24.35 7.55 -21.35
C TYR A 236 25.07 8.90 -21.23
N LYS A 237 26.24 9.05 -21.86
CA LYS A 237 27.10 10.25 -21.76
C LYS A 237 26.43 11.59 -22.09
N ASP A 238 25.38 11.57 -22.92
CA ASP A 238 24.66 12.77 -23.37
C ASP A 238 23.39 13.05 -22.52
N VAL A 239 23.08 12.17 -21.56
CA VAL A 239 21.89 12.23 -20.69
C VAL A 239 22.25 12.70 -19.27
N VAL A 240 23.44 12.33 -18.79
CA VAL A 240 23.99 12.73 -17.48
C VAL A 240 25.05 13.82 -17.65
N ASP A 241 25.03 14.83 -16.78
CA ASP A 241 26.00 15.92 -16.83
C ASP A 241 27.40 15.46 -16.36
N ALA A 242 28.43 16.27 -16.64
CA ALA A 242 29.82 15.91 -16.37
C ALA A 242 30.11 15.66 -14.87
N GLU A 243 29.36 16.32 -14.00
CA GLU A 243 29.46 16.17 -12.54
C GLU A 243 28.79 14.87 -12.09
N THR A 244 27.64 14.51 -12.68
CA THR A 244 26.95 13.23 -12.49
C THR A 244 27.75 12.07 -13.05
N ARG A 245 28.46 12.25 -14.17
CA ARG A 245 29.39 11.25 -14.70
C ARG A 245 30.56 11.01 -13.75
N ALA A 246 31.19 12.08 -13.26
CA ALA A 246 32.24 11.97 -12.26
C ALA A 246 31.70 11.33 -10.97
N ALA A 247 30.47 11.67 -10.56
CA ALA A 247 29.78 11.05 -9.45
C ALA A 247 29.34 9.61 -9.71
N MET A 248 29.17 9.17 -10.96
CA MET A 248 28.90 7.77 -11.32
C MET A 248 30.18 6.94 -11.33
N GLU A 249 31.30 7.49 -11.79
CA GLU A 249 32.63 6.91 -11.64
C GLU A 249 33.00 6.80 -10.15
N GLN A 250 32.73 7.86 -9.38
CA GLN A 250 32.82 7.88 -7.92
C GLN A 250 31.79 6.95 -7.28
N LEU A 251 30.56 6.83 -7.80
CA LEU A 251 29.51 5.90 -7.33
C LEU A 251 29.90 4.47 -7.60
N VAL A 252 30.68 4.13 -8.62
CA VAL A 252 31.19 2.76 -8.83
C VAL A 252 32.27 2.43 -7.79
N ASP A 253 33.13 3.40 -7.49
CA ASP A 253 34.12 3.28 -6.40
C ASP A 253 33.44 3.30 -5.01
N ASP A 254 32.38 4.09 -4.86
CA ASP A 254 31.52 4.19 -3.68
C ASP A 254 30.45 3.09 -3.68
N LEU A 255 30.18 2.33 -4.74
CA LEU A 255 29.32 1.13 -4.75
C LEU A 255 30.15 -0.03 -4.25
N LYS A 256 31.43 -0.08 -4.63
CA LYS A 256 32.38 -1.00 -3.99
C LYS A 256 32.52 -0.70 -2.50
N LYS A 257 32.47 0.59 -2.13
CA LYS A 257 32.52 1.02 -0.73
C LYS A 257 31.17 0.96 0.00
N SER A 258 30.05 1.21 -0.68
CA SER A 258 28.69 1.17 -0.16
C SER A 258 28.08 -0.21 -0.24
N VAL A 259 28.55 -1.16 -1.03
CA VAL A 259 28.22 -2.58 -0.81
C VAL A 259 28.84 -2.99 0.52
N SER A 260 30.08 -2.58 0.80
CA SER A 260 30.70 -2.77 2.12
C SER A 260 30.01 -1.98 3.25
N ASP A 261 29.53 -0.76 2.99
CA ASP A 261 28.87 0.08 4.01
C ASP A 261 27.34 -0.20 4.12
N LEU A 262 26.67 -0.72 3.09
CA LEU A 262 25.25 -1.12 3.08
C LEU A 262 25.09 -2.56 3.59
N GLU A 263 26.08 -3.44 3.44
CA GLU A 263 26.20 -4.63 4.30
C GLU A 263 26.29 -4.21 5.78
N SER A 264 27.01 -3.13 6.08
CA SER A 264 27.15 -2.59 7.44
C SER A 264 25.89 -1.85 7.94
N GLU A 265 25.12 -1.21 7.05
CA GLU A 265 23.92 -0.41 7.40
C GLU A 265 22.62 -1.23 7.32
N LEU A 266 22.56 -2.27 6.47
CA LEU A 266 21.54 -3.32 6.53
C LEU A 266 21.71 -4.14 7.81
N ALA A 267 22.96 -4.41 8.24
CA ALA A 267 23.25 -4.89 9.59
C ALA A 267 22.72 -3.88 10.63
N ARG A 268 22.97 -2.57 10.50
CA ARG A 268 22.47 -1.57 11.46
C ARG A 268 20.94 -1.41 11.53
N LEU A 269 20.21 -1.56 10.42
CA LEU A 269 18.74 -1.46 10.40
C LEU A 269 18.06 -2.79 10.78
N LEU A 270 18.69 -3.93 10.50
CA LEU A 270 18.38 -5.22 11.11
C LEU A 270 18.72 -5.21 12.60
N ASP A 271 19.73 -4.45 13.04
CA ASP A 271 20.09 -4.24 14.45
C ASP A 271 19.16 -3.24 15.14
N GLU A 272 18.44 -2.37 14.43
CA GLU A 272 17.57 -1.36 15.08
C GLU A 272 16.10 -1.82 15.15
N PHE A 273 15.67 -2.67 14.21
CA PHE A 273 14.43 -3.45 14.31
C PHE A 273 14.63 -4.76 15.08
N GLY A 274 15.84 -5.34 14.96
CA GLY A 274 16.45 -6.28 15.91
C GLY A 274 16.44 -5.67 17.29
N ALA A 275 17.08 -4.53 17.56
CA ALA A 275 17.09 -3.87 18.88
C ALA A 275 15.71 -3.64 19.51
N GLN A 276 14.61 -3.56 18.77
CA GLN A 276 13.25 -3.44 19.33
C GLN A 276 12.57 -4.81 19.55
N ALA A 277 12.90 -5.82 18.75
CA ALA A 277 12.55 -7.21 18.97
C ALA A 277 13.44 -7.85 20.06
N ASP A 278 14.73 -7.54 20.04
CA ASP A 278 15.75 -7.69 21.06
C ASP A 278 15.46 -6.80 22.25
N GLU A 279 14.77 -5.66 22.23
CA GLU A 279 14.39 -5.02 23.51
C GLU A 279 13.37 -5.90 24.25
N VAL A 280 12.54 -6.63 23.50
CA VAL A 280 11.55 -7.58 24.03
C VAL A 280 12.17 -8.96 24.30
N ALA A 281 13.13 -9.41 23.49
CA ALA A 281 13.89 -10.64 23.69
C ALA A 281 15.02 -10.46 24.73
N ASP A 282 15.61 -9.28 24.86
CA ASP A 282 16.47 -8.80 25.94
C ASP A 282 15.65 -8.67 27.20
N LEU A 283 14.37 -8.25 27.17
CA LEU A 283 13.56 -8.32 28.39
C LEU A 283 13.34 -9.77 28.86
N ALA A 284 13.36 -10.73 27.92
CA ALA A 284 13.25 -12.17 28.19
C ALA A 284 14.61 -12.86 28.47
N THR A 285 15.72 -12.31 27.98
CA THR A 285 17.09 -12.86 28.11
C THR A 285 18.01 -11.97 28.95
N GLN A 286 17.53 -10.85 29.48
CA GLN A 286 18.29 -9.88 30.28
C GLN A 286 18.88 -10.55 31.50
N ASP A 287 18.06 -11.38 32.15
CA ASP A 287 18.47 -12.13 33.32
C ASP A 287 19.59 -13.13 32.95
N ALA A 288 19.49 -13.79 31.78
CA ALA A 288 20.49 -14.74 31.29
C ALA A 288 21.80 -14.07 30.83
N ARG A 289 21.71 -12.96 30.08
CA ARG A 289 22.89 -12.15 29.69
C ARG A 289 23.54 -11.46 30.89
N ALA A 290 22.77 -11.06 31.90
CA ALA A 290 23.29 -10.53 33.17
C ALA A 290 24.05 -11.58 33.99
N GLU A 291 23.70 -12.87 33.82
CA GLU A 291 24.42 -14.03 34.35
C GLU A 291 25.58 -14.50 33.44
N GLY A 292 25.79 -13.84 32.28
CA GLY A 292 26.93 -14.06 31.39
C GLY A 292 26.68 -15.01 30.21
N TRP A 293 25.43 -15.36 29.92
CA TRP A 293 25.05 -16.27 28.83
C TRP A 293 24.61 -15.50 27.56
N ASP A 294 25.23 -15.76 26.41
CA ASP A 294 24.93 -15.08 25.14
C ASP A 294 24.06 -15.96 24.19
N PRO A 295 22.77 -15.65 23.99
CA PRO A 295 21.87 -16.41 23.12
C PRO A 295 22.21 -16.35 21.63
N ASP A 296 23.14 -15.49 21.19
CA ASP A 296 23.48 -15.36 19.77
C ASP A 296 24.80 -16.09 19.43
N ASP A 297 25.49 -16.63 20.43
CA ASP A 297 26.67 -17.47 20.27
C ASP A 297 26.27 -18.96 20.09
N PRO A 298 26.51 -19.59 18.92
CA PRO A 298 26.26 -21.02 18.73
C PRO A 298 27.01 -21.91 19.74
N GLY A 299 28.13 -21.44 20.28
CA GLY A 299 28.89 -22.08 21.35
C GLY A 299 28.20 -22.03 22.72
N ALA A 300 27.31 -21.05 22.97
CA ALA A 300 26.54 -20.96 24.21
C ALA A 300 25.44 -22.03 24.35
N TYR A 301 25.13 -22.72 23.24
CA TYR A 301 24.20 -23.85 23.18
C TYR A 301 24.89 -25.21 23.13
N ALA A 302 26.22 -25.23 22.97
CA ALA A 302 26.98 -26.46 23.12
C ALA A 302 26.90 -26.90 24.57
N LEU A 303 26.59 -28.17 24.80
CA LEU A 303 26.55 -28.73 26.15
C LEU A 303 27.99 -28.85 26.66
N GLY A 304 28.47 -27.82 27.38
CA GLY A 304 29.64 -27.82 28.27
C GLY A 304 31.00 -28.28 27.70
N GLU A 305 32.05 -28.10 28.50
CA GLU A 305 33.31 -28.81 28.28
C GLU A 305 33.15 -30.26 28.76
N SER A 306 33.60 -31.24 27.95
CA SER A 306 33.58 -32.63 28.40
C SER A 306 34.72 -32.90 29.38
N GLU A 307 34.42 -33.64 30.44
CA GLU A 307 35.42 -34.16 31.37
C GLU A 307 36.02 -35.51 30.91
N VAL A 308 35.58 -36.03 29.76
CA VAL A 308 36.12 -37.26 29.17
C VAL A 308 37.45 -36.94 28.48
N PRO A 309 38.58 -37.51 28.95
CA PRO A 309 39.89 -37.21 28.37
C PRO A 309 40.02 -37.79 26.96
N TRP A 310 40.66 -37.05 26.05
CA TRP A 310 41.04 -37.60 24.74
C TRP A 310 42.18 -38.61 24.90
N VAL A 311 42.08 -39.77 24.25
CA VAL A 311 43.09 -40.85 24.35
C VAL A 311 43.55 -41.21 22.95
N GLU A 312 44.83 -40.96 22.66
CA GLU A 312 45.46 -41.43 21.43
C GLU A 312 45.75 -42.93 21.51
N VAL A 313 45.75 -43.64 20.38
CA VAL A 313 46.10 -45.07 20.35
C VAL A 313 47.52 -45.24 20.90
N PRO A 314 47.69 -45.85 22.08
CA PRO A 314 49.02 -46.01 22.64
C PRO A 314 49.81 -46.96 21.74
N ASP A 315 51.03 -46.58 21.34
CA ASP A 315 51.95 -47.48 20.65
C ASP A 315 52.59 -48.42 21.69
N VAL A 316 51.79 -49.37 22.18
CA VAL A 316 52.16 -50.32 23.25
C VAL A 316 52.10 -51.77 22.77
N ALA A 317 52.02 -51.98 21.45
CA ALA A 317 51.97 -53.31 20.83
C ALA A 317 53.20 -54.18 21.16
N GLU A 318 54.33 -53.57 21.54
CA GLU A 318 55.56 -54.26 21.92
C GLU A 318 55.76 -54.42 23.45
N VAL A 319 54.80 -53.99 24.28
CA VAL A 319 54.92 -54.04 25.75
C VAL A 319 54.15 -55.25 26.30
N ASP A 320 54.89 -56.27 26.75
CA ASP A 320 54.31 -57.46 27.39
C ASP A 320 53.45 -57.07 28.62
N GLY A 321 52.20 -57.55 28.64
CA GLY A 321 51.23 -57.29 29.71
C GLY A 321 50.56 -55.90 29.67
N ALA A 322 50.69 -55.14 28.57
CA ALA A 322 50.10 -53.80 28.44
C ALA A 322 48.56 -53.74 28.56
N PHE A 323 47.87 -54.87 28.38
CA PHE A 323 46.41 -54.97 28.45
C PHE A 323 45.92 -55.82 29.64
N GLU A 324 46.79 -56.05 30.63
CA GLU A 324 46.45 -56.72 31.89
C GLU A 324 45.79 -55.75 32.89
N GLU A 325 45.10 -56.31 33.90
CA GLU A 325 44.38 -55.54 34.91
C GLU A 325 45.31 -54.54 35.64
N GLY A 326 44.93 -53.25 35.65
CA GLY A 326 45.73 -52.17 36.21
C GLY A 326 46.79 -51.57 35.28
N ARG A 327 46.96 -52.10 34.05
CA ARG A 327 47.86 -51.56 33.03
C ARG A 327 47.19 -51.25 31.70
N ASP A 328 45.97 -51.75 31.49
CA ASP A 328 45.15 -51.53 30.28
C ASP A 328 44.73 -50.05 30.13
N PRO A 329 45.26 -49.32 29.12
CA PRO A 329 44.91 -47.92 28.89
C PRO A 329 43.45 -47.74 28.47
N TYR A 330 42.83 -48.72 27.81
CA TYR A 330 41.41 -48.66 27.43
C TYR A 330 40.51 -48.86 28.65
N ALA A 331 40.91 -49.71 29.60
CA ALA A 331 40.18 -49.86 30.86
C ALA A 331 40.24 -48.59 31.72
N ALA A 332 41.42 -47.95 31.82
CA ALA A 332 41.56 -46.68 32.53
C ALA A 332 40.73 -45.55 31.89
N TYR A 333 40.71 -45.49 30.55
CA TYR A 333 39.83 -44.58 29.82
C TYR A 333 38.35 -44.84 30.10
N ALA A 334 37.93 -46.10 30.09
CA ALA A 334 36.55 -46.47 30.42
C ALA A 334 36.17 -46.10 31.85
N ASP A 335 37.06 -46.25 32.82
CA ASP A 335 36.81 -45.84 34.20
C ASP A 335 36.64 -44.32 34.31
N ALA A 336 37.47 -43.54 33.60
CA ALA A 336 37.33 -42.08 33.55
C ALA A 336 36.00 -41.66 32.89
N ALA A 337 35.65 -42.25 31.74
CA ALA A 337 34.41 -41.96 31.04
C ALA A 337 33.18 -42.33 31.88
N ILE A 338 33.19 -43.49 32.54
CA ILE A 338 32.11 -43.91 33.44
C ILE A 338 32.02 -42.96 34.64
N GLY A 339 33.14 -42.56 35.23
CA GLY A 339 33.17 -41.59 36.32
C GLY A 339 32.52 -40.25 35.95
N ALA A 340 32.84 -39.72 34.78
CA ALA A 340 32.25 -38.48 34.25
C ALA A 340 30.74 -38.62 33.99
N LEU A 341 30.28 -39.77 33.48
CA LEU A 341 28.86 -40.04 33.28
C LEU A 341 28.10 -40.18 34.62
N GLU A 342 28.69 -40.88 35.59
CA GLU A 342 28.07 -41.10 36.91
C GLU A 342 28.02 -39.82 37.75
N ALA A 343 28.94 -38.86 37.54
CA ALA A 343 28.91 -37.55 38.19
C ALA A 343 27.62 -36.75 37.86
N ALA A 344 27.06 -36.97 36.67
CA ALA A 344 25.80 -36.35 36.23
C ALA A 344 24.53 -37.09 36.71
N VAL A 345 24.68 -38.21 37.43
CA VAL A 345 23.58 -39.06 37.89
C VAL A 345 23.36 -38.92 39.39
N SER A 346 22.12 -38.70 39.80
CA SER A 346 21.72 -38.70 41.21
C SER A 346 20.40 -39.45 41.41
N GLY A 347 20.32 -40.28 42.45
CA GLY A 347 19.12 -41.05 42.75
C GLY A 347 18.70 -42.06 41.66
N GLY A 348 19.62 -42.41 40.75
CA GLY A 348 19.34 -43.28 39.61
C GLY A 348 18.73 -42.57 38.39
N ALA A 349 18.70 -41.23 38.37
CA ALA A 349 18.29 -40.40 37.24
C ALA A 349 19.40 -39.44 36.84
N VAL A 350 19.45 -39.04 35.57
CA VAL A 350 20.41 -38.04 35.08
C VAL A 350 19.90 -36.66 35.46
N VAL A 351 20.60 -36.00 36.39
CA VAL A 351 20.23 -34.66 36.89
C VAL A 351 20.97 -33.54 36.15
N ALA A 352 22.18 -33.83 35.66
CA ALA A 352 22.95 -32.92 34.80
C ALA A 352 22.94 -33.44 33.36
N ARG A 353 21.79 -33.34 32.70
CA ARG A 353 21.58 -33.88 31.35
C ARG A 353 22.53 -33.30 30.30
N ALA A 354 22.86 -32.01 30.43
CA ALA A 354 23.83 -31.34 29.57
C ALA A 354 25.20 -32.03 29.61
N ASP A 355 25.80 -32.10 30.80
CA ASP A 355 27.12 -32.71 31.04
C ASP A 355 27.13 -34.19 30.63
N PHE A 356 26.03 -34.91 30.90
CA PHE A 356 25.91 -36.31 30.51
C PHE A 356 26.00 -36.48 28.98
N VAL A 357 25.26 -35.70 28.20
CA VAL A 357 25.29 -35.77 26.73
C VAL A 357 26.66 -35.33 26.20
N ALA A 358 27.26 -34.28 26.77
CA ALA A 358 28.60 -33.82 26.41
C ALA A 358 29.64 -34.94 26.54
N ASN A 359 29.62 -35.63 27.68
CA ASN A 359 30.51 -36.75 27.96
C ASN A 359 30.24 -37.96 27.05
N VAL A 360 28.97 -38.23 26.71
CA VAL A 360 28.64 -39.29 25.72
C VAL A 360 29.18 -38.94 24.33
N ARG A 361 29.06 -37.69 23.87
CA ARG A 361 29.58 -37.26 22.57
C ARG A 361 31.10 -37.36 22.49
N ALA A 362 31.81 -36.77 23.46
CA ALA A 362 33.27 -36.83 23.53
C ALA A 362 33.77 -38.29 23.55
N TRP A 363 33.08 -39.17 24.29
CA TRP A 363 33.40 -40.59 24.28
C TRP A 363 33.21 -41.24 22.91
N ARG A 364 32.11 -40.95 22.19
CA ARG A 364 31.85 -41.51 20.86
C ARG A 364 32.84 -41.00 19.82
N GLU A 365 33.16 -39.71 19.82
CA GLU A 365 34.13 -39.11 18.93
C GLU A 365 35.52 -39.74 19.12
N ASN A 366 35.98 -39.84 20.36
CA ASN A 366 37.25 -40.49 20.67
C ASN A 366 37.24 -41.98 20.30
N SER A 367 36.13 -42.69 20.56
CA SER A 367 35.97 -44.11 20.17
C SER A 367 36.03 -44.30 18.65
N ALA A 368 35.44 -43.41 17.87
CA ALA A 368 35.50 -43.46 16.40
C ALA A 368 36.91 -43.20 15.88
N ALA A 369 37.62 -42.22 16.45
CA ALA A 369 39.02 -41.93 16.11
C ALA A 369 39.93 -43.13 16.43
N LEU A 370 39.74 -43.77 17.59
CA LEU A 370 40.46 -44.97 18.00
C LEU A 370 40.15 -46.16 17.07
N GLU A 371 38.89 -46.36 16.65
CA GLU A 371 38.52 -47.43 15.72
C GLU A 371 39.20 -47.27 14.35
N ILE A 372 39.24 -46.04 13.81
CA ILE A 372 39.96 -45.74 12.56
C ILE A 372 41.46 -46.04 12.72
N ALA A 373 42.06 -45.54 13.79
CA ALA A 373 43.49 -45.70 14.02
C ALA A 373 43.89 -47.18 14.28
N LEU A 374 43.05 -47.98 14.94
CA LEU A 374 43.24 -49.43 15.08
C LEU A 374 43.09 -50.17 13.75
N ARG A 375 42.19 -49.72 12.86
CA ARG A 375 41.98 -50.30 11.53
C ARG A 375 43.16 -50.03 10.58
N ASP A 376 43.71 -48.82 10.64
CA ASP A 376 44.80 -48.38 9.76
C ASP A 376 46.15 -49.01 10.13
N ARG A 377 46.32 -49.46 11.37
CA ARG A 377 47.46 -50.27 11.80
C ARG A 377 47.30 -51.71 11.30
N MET A 378 47.85 -52.02 10.11
CA MET A 378 48.00 -53.39 9.60
C MET A 378 48.88 -54.24 10.55
N GLY A 379 48.30 -54.78 11.63
CA GLY A 379 49.02 -55.60 12.61
C GLY A 379 48.52 -55.54 14.06
N GLY A 380 47.38 -54.89 14.35
CA GLY A 380 46.82 -54.79 15.70
C GLY A 380 46.80 -56.14 16.43
N SER A 381 47.30 -56.15 17.67
CA SER A 381 47.27 -57.31 18.55
C SER A 381 45.82 -57.70 18.86
N LEU A 382 45.46 -58.97 18.73
CA LEU A 382 44.12 -59.47 19.13
C LEU A 382 43.78 -59.08 20.59
N ALA A 383 44.80 -58.97 21.45
CA ALA A 383 44.63 -58.54 22.84
C ALA A 383 44.23 -57.05 22.94
N GLU A 384 44.82 -56.19 22.11
CA GLU A 384 44.50 -54.76 22.04
C GLU A 384 43.05 -54.54 21.56
N THR A 385 42.65 -55.20 20.47
CA THR A 385 41.28 -55.11 19.96
C THR A 385 40.26 -55.59 20.99
N ASN A 386 40.54 -56.68 21.70
CA ASN A 386 39.66 -57.19 22.75
C ASN A 386 39.57 -56.25 23.96
N ALA A 387 40.67 -55.60 24.36
CA ALA A 387 40.69 -54.61 25.42
C ALA A 387 39.84 -53.38 25.07
N PHE A 388 40.02 -52.84 23.85
CA PHE A 388 39.20 -51.74 23.31
C PHE A 388 37.71 -52.09 23.28
N LEU A 389 37.33 -53.26 22.73
CA LEU A 389 35.93 -53.69 22.67
C LEU A 389 35.32 -53.89 24.06
N LYS A 390 36.10 -54.41 25.02
CA LYS A 390 35.65 -54.57 26.41
C LYS A 390 35.42 -53.22 27.08
N ALA A 391 36.31 -52.25 26.89
CA ALA A 391 36.15 -50.88 27.38
C ALA A 391 34.91 -50.21 26.78
N GLN A 392 34.72 -50.30 25.46
CA GLN A 392 33.55 -49.77 24.75
C GLN A 392 32.25 -50.39 25.26
N SER A 393 32.22 -51.72 25.48
CA SER A 393 31.06 -52.42 26.04
C SER A 393 30.69 -51.95 27.44
N ARG A 394 31.68 -51.63 28.30
CA ARG A 394 31.43 -51.15 29.66
C ARG A 394 30.75 -49.78 29.65
N ILE A 395 31.29 -48.83 28.89
CA ILE A 395 30.75 -47.47 28.78
C ILE A 395 29.36 -47.52 28.13
N THR A 396 29.21 -48.28 27.03
CA THR A 396 27.91 -48.47 26.35
C THR A 396 26.84 -49.03 27.31
N ALA A 397 27.20 -49.95 28.20
CA ALA A 397 26.26 -50.52 29.16
C ALA A 397 25.77 -49.51 30.20
N VAL A 398 26.56 -48.47 30.52
CA VAL A 398 26.13 -47.35 31.37
C VAL A 398 25.24 -46.40 30.57
N VAL A 399 25.67 -45.98 29.38
CA VAL A 399 24.90 -45.07 28.51
C VAL A 399 23.52 -45.64 28.21
N ARG A 400 23.40 -46.92 27.87
CA ARG A 400 22.12 -47.59 27.56
C ARG A 400 21.11 -47.65 28.71
N ARG A 401 21.52 -47.36 29.94
CA ARG A 401 20.57 -47.24 31.07
C ARG A 401 19.78 -45.94 31.01
N TYR A 402 20.36 -44.91 30.39
CA TYR A 402 19.84 -43.55 30.43
C TYR A 402 19.49 -43.00 29.05
N MET A 403 20.16 -43.47 28.00
CA MET A 403 19.96 -43.02 26.62
C MET A 403 19.72 -44.21 25.67
N ASP A 404 18.92 -43.99 24.65
CA ASP A 404 18.74 -44.95 23.56
C ASP A 404 19.92 -44.92 22.56
N ALA A 405 19.86 -45.78 21.54
CA ALA A 405 20.92 -45.88 20.53
C ALA A 405 21.08 -44.59 19.69
N SER A 406 20.02 -43.78 19.63
CA SER A 406 19.98 -42.52 18.92
C SER A 406 20.26 -41.33 19.85
N ASP A 407 20.87 -41.52 21.02
CA ASP A 407 21.22 -40.42 21.93
C ASP A 407 20.03 -39.58 22.42
N TRP A 408 18.87 -40.20 22.58
CA TRP A 408 17.77 -39.61 23.32
C TRP A 408 17.69 -40.20 24.71
N PHE A 409 17.41 -39.37 25.72
CA PHE A 409 17.14 -39.86 27.06
C PHE A 409 15.92 -40.80 27.06
N VAL A 410 16.04 -41.94 27.74
CA VAL A 410 14.97 -42.96 27.84
C VAL A 410 13.75 -42.42 28.59
N ASP A 411 13.98 -41.50 29.53
CA ASP A 411 12.98 -40.77 30.31
C ASP A 411 12.68 -39.38 29.70
N SER A 412 13.00 -39.16 28.43
CA SER A 412 12.65 -37.91 27.74
C SER A 412 11.12 -37.81 27.54
N PRO A 413 10.50 -36.65 27.82
CA PRO A 413 9.10 -36.39 27.49
C PRO A 413 8.88 -36.19 25.98
N VAL A 414 9.96 -36.14 25.18
CA VAL A 414 9.91 -35.89 23.73
C VAL A 414 9.31 -37.12 23.01
N PRO A 415 8.18 -36.96 22.28
CA PRO A 415 7.53 -38.03 21.55
C PRO A 415 8.45 -38.75 20.55
N ALA A 416 8.29 -40.06 20.41
CA ALA A 416 9.15 -40.90 19.57
C ALA A 416 9.14 -40.50 18.09
N ASP A 417 8.00 -40.01 17.59
CA ASP A 417 7.85 -39.50 16.24
C ASP A 417 8.62 -38.18 16.02
N LEU A 418 8.63 -37.26 17.00
CA LEU A 418 9.45 -36.05 16.94
C LEU A 418 10.94 -36.40 16.92
N ARG A 419 11.37 -37.32 17.80
CA ARG A 419 12.75 -37.82 17.82
C ARG A 419 13.18 -38.37 16.46
N ALA A 420 12.33 -39.20 15.86
CA ALA A 420 12.57 -39.75 14.53
C ALA A 420 12.65 -38.66 13.44
N GLN A 421 11.80 -37.64 13.48
CA GLN A 421 11.85 -36.54 12.52
C GLN A 421 13.14 -35.73 12.62
N VAL A 422 13.60 -35.42 13.84
CA VAL A 422 14.88 -34.73 14.06
C VAL A 422 16.04 -35.56 13.50
N ASP A 423 16.13 -36.84 13.87
CA ASP A 423 17.26 -37.69 13.47
C ASP A 423 17.25 -38.08 11.98
N THR A 424 16.08 -38.29 11.38
CA THR A 424 15.98 -38.90 10.03
C THR A 424 15.59 -37.93 8.93
N VAL A 425 14.95 -36.81 9.28
CA VAL A 425 14.50 -35.80 8.30
C VAL A 425 15.35 -34.55 8.39
N LEU A 426 15.48 -33.98 9.59
CA LEU A 426 16.17 -32.70 9.79
C LEU A 426 17.70 -32.85 9.80
N LYS A 427 18.25 -33.86 10.51
CA LYS A 427 19.70 -34.07 10.59
C LYS A 427 20.40 -34.22 9.24
N PRO A 428 19.91 -35.02 8.29
CA PRO A 428 20.56 -35.11 6.97
C PRO A 428 20.53 -33.80 6.15
N ARG A 429 19.71 -32.82 6.55
CA ARG A 429 19.48 -31.56 5.81
C ARG A 429 20.14 -30.35 6.46
N PHE A 430 20.18 -30.31 7.79
CA PHE A 430 20.63 -29.16 8.58
C PHE A 430 21.73 -29.50 9.60
N ASP A 431 22.18 -30.76 9.62
CA ASP A 431 23.24 -31.34 10.46
C ASP A 431 23.44 -30.66 11.83
N ALA A 432 24.35 -29.69 11.93
CA ALA A 432 24.66 -28.98 13.18
C ALA A 432 23.43 -28.37 13.87
N LEU A 433 22.50 -27.76 13.12
CA LEU A 433 21.28 -27.17 13.70
C LEU A 433 20.33 -28.25 14.24
N ALA A 434 20.28 -29.42 13.60
CA ALA A 434 19.47 -30.53 14.08
C ALA A 434 20.05 -31.15 15.35
N ASP A 435 21.38 -31.21 15.47
CA ASP A 435 22.05 -31.66 16.69
C ASP A 435 21.83 -30.68 17.85
N GLN A 436 21.86 -29.37 17.60
CA GLN A 436 21.52 -28.35 18.61
C GLN A 436 20.05 -28.43 19.05
N MET A 437 19.13 -28.63 18.09
CA MET A 437 17.71 -28.86 18.40
C MET A 437 17.54 -30.08 19.30
N LYS A 438 18.21 -31.18 18.94
CA LYS A 438 18.18 -32.43 19.71
C LYS A 438 18.71 -32.25 21.13
N ASP A 439 19.83 -31.55 21.29
CA ASP A 439 20.39 -31.26 22.60
C ASP A 439 19.40 -30.49 23.48
N SER A 440 18.82 -29.44 22.91
CA SER A 440 17.83 -28.61 23.59
C SER A 440 16.59 -29.40 23.98
N LEU A 441 16.08 -30.26 23.08
CA LEU A 441 14.96 -31.16 23.34
C LEU A 441 15.30 -32.23 24.41
N ASN A 442 16.54 -32.69 24.47
CA ASN A 442 17.00 -33.64 25.49
C ASN A 442 17.01 -33.04 26.90
N LEU A 443 17.12 -31.71 27.03
CA LEU A 443 17.02 -31.01 28.31
C LEU A 443 15.58 -30.97 28.85
N TRP A 444 14.56 -31.27 28.05
CA TRP A 444 13.19 -31.27 28.52
C TRP A 444 12.96 -32.37 29.56
N THR A 445 12.31 -31.99 30.66
CA THR A 445 11.99 -32.89 31.77
C THR A 445 10.49 -32.85 32.05
N GLY A 446 9.98 -33.89 32.71
CA GLY A 446 8.56 -34.04 33.02
C GLY A 446 7.96 -35.34 32.50
N GLU A 447 6.75 -35.66 32.94
CA GLU A 447 6.04 -36.88 32.53
C GLU A 447 5.33 -36.74 31.17
N ALA A 448 5.03 -35.51 30.74
CA ALA A 448 4.35 -35.20 29.49
C ALA A 448 4.70 -33.77 29.01
N LEU A 449 4.40 -33.49 27.73
CA LEU A 449 4.52 -32.15 27.18
C LEU A 449 3.48 -31.20 27.78
N ASP A 450 3.88 -29.99 28.14
CA ASP A 450 2.97 -28.89 28.44
C ASP A 450 2.40 -28.24 27.16
N LEU A 451 1.61 -27.16 27.31
CA LEU A 451 0.98 -26.48 26.18
C LEU A 451 1.99 -25.80 25.24
N GLU A 452 3.06 -25.20 25.77
CA GLU A 452 4.10 -24.55 24.98
C GLU A 452 4.91 -25.60 24.21
N GLN A 453 5.34 -26.64 24.92
CA GLN A 453 6.05 -27.78 24.36
C GLN A 453 5.23 -28.49 23.28
N THR A 454 3.91 -28.60 23.47
CA THR A 454 3.01 -29.20 22.47
C THR A 454 2.94 -28.36 21.20
N GLN A 455 2.85 -27.02 21.31
CA GLN A 455 2.80 -26.12 20.15
C GLN A 455 4.12 -26.12 19.38
N LEU A 456 5.25 -26.15 20.09
CA LEU A 456 6.55 -26.24 19.44
C LEU A 456 6.74 -27.61 18.78
N TYR A 457 6.37 -28.70 19.45
CA TYR A 457 6.38 -30.05 18.87
C TYR A 457 5.59 -30.10 17.56
N GLN A 458 4.37 -29.55 17.54
CA GLN A 458 3.56 -29.47 16.33
C GLN A 458 4.25 -28.69 15.22
N THR A 459 4.85 -27.54 15.56
CA THR A 459 5.54 -26.69 14.58
C THR A 459 6.79 -27.37 14.00
N ILE A 460 7.62 -27.98 14.84
CA ILE A 460 8.81 -28.74 14.39
C ILE A 460 8.37 -29.92 13.53
N SER A 461 7.30 -30.61 13.91
CA SER A 461 6.80 -31.76 13.15
C SER A 461 6.28 -31.35 11.78
N ALA A 462 5.53 -30.24 11.71
CA ALA A 462 5.09 -29.68 10.45
C ALA A 462 6.27 -29.24 9.58
N PHE A 463 7.28 -28.60 10.16
CA PHE A 463 8.50 -28.20 9.46
C PHE A 463 9.23 -29.41 8.88
N ALA A 464 9.48 -30.44 9.70
CA ALA A 464 10.07 -31.70 9.25
C ALA A 464 9.24 -32.36 8.15
N GLY A 465 7.91 -32.39 8.29
CA GLY A 465 6.98 -32.83 7.26
C GLY A 465 7.20 -32.11 5.94
N ALA A 466 7.25 -30.78 5.94
CA ALA A 466 7.54 -30.00 4.73
C ALA A 466 8.92 -30.34 4.14
N MET A 467 9.96 -30.37 4.98
CA MET A 467 11.34 -30.64 4.57
C MET A 467 11.53 -32.05 3.99
N SER A 468 10.69 -33.02 4.35
CA SER A 468 10.73 -34.36 3.75
C SER A 468 10.49 -34.36 2.24
N THR A 469 9.86 -33.31 1.69
CA THR A 469 9.59 -33.15 0.26
C THR A 469 10.60 -32.25 -0.47
N VAL A 470 11.42 -31.51 0.28
CA VAL A 470 12.43 -30.60 -0.28
C VAL A 470 13.68 -31.41 -0.63
N GLY A 471 14.06 -31.35 -1.90
CA GLY A 471 15.31 -31.90 -2.44
C GLY A 471 16.39 -30.83 -2.50
N GLU A 472 16.57 -30.21 -3.67
CA GLU A 472 17.45 -29.06 -3.86
C GLU A 472 16.82 -27.76 -3.27
N GLY A 473 17.65 -26.86 -2.75
CA GLY A 473 17.20 -25.56 -2.20
C GLY A 473 16.76 -25.58 -0.72
N VAL A 474 17.11 -26.63 0.03
CA VAL A 474 16.81 -26.75 1.47
C VAL A 474 17.48 -25.66 2.31
N GLU A 475 18.60 -25.10 1.83
CA GLU A 475 19.36 -24.03 2.47
C GLU A 475 18.51 -22.77 2.71
N ALA A 476 17.53 -22.50 1.84
CA ALA A 476 16.60 -21.38 1.99
C ALA A 476 15.73 -21.47 3.26
N TYR A 477 15.66 -22.64 3.88
CA TYR A 477 14.95 -22.88 5.13
C TYR A 477 15.85 -22.86 6.37
N GLY A 478 17.14 -22.53 6.22
CA GLY A 478 18.10 -22.44 7.33
C GLY A 478 17.65 -21.49 8.44
N GLU A 479 17.13 -20.31 8.09
CA GLU A 479 16.61 -19.33 9.06
C GLU A 479 15.38 -19.86 9.82
N VAL A 480 14.50 -20.60 9.14
CA VAL A 480 13.35 -21.25 9.79
C VAL A 480 13.82 -22.30 10.78
N MET A 481 14.78 -23.15 10.38
CA MET A 481 15.37 -24.14 11.26
C MET A 481 16.02 -23.49 12.47
N GLN A 482 16.86 -22.46 12.28
CA GLN A 482 17.51 -21.73 13.37
C GLN A 482 16.49 -21.13 14.34
N THR A 483 15.40 -20.52 13.83
CA THR A 483 14.31 -20.00 14.65
C THR A 483 13.69 -21.09 15.53
N LEU A 484 13.50 -22.29 14.98
CA LEU A 484 12.97 -23.43 15.73
C LEU A 484 13.98 -23.97 16.75
N VAL A 485 15.28 -23.99 16.46
CA VAL A 485 16.33 -24.33 17.45
C VAL A 485 16.25 -23.35 18.62
N HIS A 486 16.23 -22.05 18.35
CA HIS A 486 16.17 -21.03 19.41
C HIS A 486 14.91 -21.20 20.25
N ALA A 487 13.77 -21.50 19.62
CA ALA A 487 12.54 -21.82 20.33
C ALA A 487 12.66 -23.02 21.29
N THR A 488 13.40 -24.07 20.94
CA THR A 488 13.58 -25.24 21.83
C THR A 488 14.37 -24.92 23.10
N THR A 489 15.18 -23.85 23.09
CA THR A 489 16.04 -23.45 24.21
C THR A 489 15.32 -22.50 25.20
N ARG A 490 14.24 -21.84 24.76
CA ARG A 490 13.54 -20.77 25.51
C ARG A 490 12.24 -21.21 26.21
N ILE A 491 11.98 -22.51 26.31
CA ILE A 491 10.75 -23.03 26.91
C ILE A 491 10.70 -22.72 28.41
N GLY A 492 9.61 -22.09 28.85
CA GLY A 492 9.45 -21.54 30.20
C GLY A 492 9.57 -20.01 30.27
N VAL A 493 10.10 -19.36 29.23
CA VAL A 493 10.19 -17.90 29.09
C VAL A 493 9.20 -17.36 28.04
N GLY A 494 8.57 -18.26 27.27
CA GLY A 494 7.58 -17.95 26.24
C GLY A 494 8.13 -18.14 24.84
N PHE A 495 7.53 -19.08 24.10
CA PHE A 495 7.79 -19.26 22.67
C PHE A 495 7.18 -18.10 21.87
N VAL A 496 8.00 -17.28 21.21
CA VAL A 496 7.55 -16.25 20.26
C VAL A 496 8.45 -16.26 19.03
N PRO A 497 8.07 -16.93 17.93
CA PRO A 497 8.72 -16.70 16.65
C PRO A 497 8.38 -15.28 16.21
N VAL A 498 9.38 -14.39 16.21
CA VAL A 498 9.18 -12.93 16.24
C VAL A 498 8.52 -12.42 14.95
N VAL A 499 8.85 -12.97 13.79
CA VAL A 499 8.21 -12.70 12.48
C VAL A 499 8.68 -13.73 11.44
N GLY A 500 7.93 -13.89 10.34
CA GLY A 500 8.41 -14.60 9.14
C GLY A 500 7.87 -16.02 8.95
N PRO A 501 8.47 -16.83 8.04
CA PRO A 501 7.91 -18.12 7.64
C PRO A 501 7.75 -19.15 8.77
N ALA A 502 8.60 -19.09 9.80
CA ALA A 502 8.48 -19.94 10.99
C ALA A 502 7.21 -19.62 11.81
N LEU A 503 6.92 -18.33 12.00
CA LEU A 503 5.67 -17.88 12.63
C LEU A 503 4.48 -18.29 11.77
N ASP A 504 4.56 -18.09 10.45
CA ASP A 504 3.48 -18.42 9.52
C ASP A 504 3.08 -19.90 9.58
N LEU A 505 4.08 -20.80 9.59
CA LEU A 505 3.90 -22.24 9.79
C LEU A 505 3.23 -22.52 11.12
N CYS A 506 3.78 -21.91 12.17
CA CYS A 506 3.35 -22.16 13.52
C CYS A 506 1.89 -21.72 13.75
N GLU A 507 1.50 -20.53 13.30
CA GLU A 507 0.12 -20.03 13.42
C GLU A 507 -0.85 -20.90 12.61
N ALA A 508 -0.43 -21.38 11.44
CA ALA A 508 -1.22 -22.27 10.61
C ALA A 508 -1.48 -23.63 11.30
N VAL A 509 -0.46 -24.19 11.96
CA VAL A 509 -0.52 -25.52 12.57
C VAL A 509 -1.15 -25.49 13.96
N THR A 510 -0.76 -24.53 14.80
CA THR A 510 -1.25 -24.42 16.18
C THR A 510 -2.61 -23.75 16.26
N GLY A 511 -2.95 -22.89 15.29
CA GLY A 511 -4.15 -22.07 15.32
C GLY A 511 -4.08 -20.90 16.32
N LYS A 512 -2.89 -20.54 16.80
CA LYS A 512 -2.71 -19.48 17.79
C LYS A 512 -1.98 -18.29 17.20
N ALA A 513 -2.55 -17.09 17.36
CA ALA A 513 -1.87 -15.86 16.99
C ALA A 513 -0.54 -15.73 17.74
N PHE A 514 0.53 -15.42 16.99
CA PHE A 514 1.90 -15.32 17.51
C PHE A 514 2.43 -16.59 18.16
N CYS A 515 1.71 -17.71 18.01
CA CYS A 515 1.99 -18.98 18.68
C CYS A 515 2.12 -18.89 20.20
N LEU A 516 1.37 -17.98 20.80
CA LEU A 516 1.28 -17.86 22.23
C LEU A 516 0.21 -18.83 22.75
N PRO A 517 0.45 -19.58 23.85
CA PRO A 517 -0.58 -20.40 24.48
C PRO A 517 -1.83 -19.60 24.85
N SER A 518 -1.63 -18.39 25.37
CA SER A 518 -2.67 -17.41 25.69
C SER A 518 -3.07 -16.53 24.50
N GLY A 519 -2.53 -16.79 23.31
CA GLY A 519 -2.83 -16.07 22.08
C GLY A 519 -4.27 -16.27 21.62
N GLN A 520 -4.76 -15.31 20.84
CA GLN A 520 -6.06 -15.39 20.20
C GLN A 520 -6.12 -16.64 19.30
N GLU A 521 -7.25 -17.36 19.37
CA GLU A 521 -7.55 -18.44 18.44
C GLU A 521 -7.77 -17.89 17.02
N LEU A 522 -7.09 -18.48 16.06
CA LEU A 522 -7.20 -18.15 14.65
C LEU A 522 -8.25 -19.02 13.98
N SER A 523 -9.04 -18.43 13.09
CA SER A 523 -9.96 -19.19 12.25
C SER A 523 -9.19 -20.02 11.22
N ASP A 524 -9.81 -21.06 10.66
CA ASP A 524 -9.20 -21.84 9.57
C ASP A 524 -8.77 -20.94 8.40
N GLU A 525 -9.54 -19.91 8.07
CA GLU A 525 -9.21 -18.96 7.00
C GLU A 525 -7.97 -18.10 7.31
N GLU A 526 -7.79 -17.68 8.56
CA GLU A 526 -6.59 -16.97 9.02
C GLU A 526 -5.38 -17.90 9.04
N ARG A 527 -5.58 -19.16 9.45
CA ARG A 527 -4.54 -20.19 9.46
C ARG A 527 -4.09 -20.56 8.04
N ILE A 528 -5.02 -20.65 7.09
CA ILE A 528 -4.70 -20.87 5.67
C ILE A 528 -3.89 -19.68 5.14
N PHE A 529 -4.32 -18.45 5.40
CA PHE A 529 -3.58 -17.25 4.97
C PHE A 529 -2.20 -17.14 5.62
N SER A 530 -2.08 -17.59 6.87
CA SER A 530 -0.81 -17.75 7.55
C SER A 530 0.08 -18.76 6.81
N GLY A 531 -0.44 -19.97 6.60
CA GLY A 531 0.31 -21.08 6.03
C GLY A 531 0.77 -20.86 4.59
N VAL A 532 0.07 -20.05 3.79
CA VAL A 532 0.56 -19.60 2.46
C VAL A 532 1.86 -18.79 2.56
N GLY A 533 2.09 -18.12 3.69
CA GLY A 533 3.37 -17.48 4.00
C GLY A 533 4.52 -18.47 4.21
N PHE A 534 4.20 -19.70 4.61
CA PHE A 534 5.16 -20.78 4.77
C PHE A 534 5.24 -21.63 3.49
N GLY A 535 6.32 -21.41 2.72
CA GLY A 535 6.60 -22.15 1.49
C GLY A 535 7.46 -21.33 0.54
N LEU A 536 8.77 -21.56 0.55
CA LEU A 536 9.70 -20.95 -0.41
C LEU A 536 9.68 -21.67 -1.76
N GLY A 537 9.27 -22.95 -1.79
CA GLY A 537 9.10 -23.79 -2.97
C GLY A 537 7.63 -24.16 -3.27
N ALA A 538 7.41 -25.36 -3.86
CA ALA A 538 6.08 -25.86 -4.21
C ALA A 538 5.21 -26.09 -2.96
N VAL A 539 4.22 -25.22 -2.76
CA VAL A 539 3.41 -25.12 -1.54
C VAL A 539 2.54 -26.36 -1.36
N GLY A 540 1.94 -26.85 -2.44
CA GLY A 540 1.03 -27.98 -2.42
C GLY A 540 1.66 -29.28 -1.88
N PRO A 541 2.76 -29.77 -2.48
CA PRO A 541 3.49 -30.94 -1.98
C PRO A 541 3.93 -30.83 -0.53
N MET A 542 4.45 -29.68 -0.11
CA MET A 542 4.89 -29.46 1.27
C MET A 542 3.73 -29.63 2.26
N TRP A 543 2.61 -28.95 2.02
CA TRP A 543 1.46 -29.01 2.92
C TRP A 543 0.77 -30.37 2.94
N ARG A 544 0.88 -31.18 1.87
CA ARG A 544 0.47 -32.61 1.92
C ARG A 544 1.34 -33.43 2.85
N ALA A 545 2.64 -33.15 2.93
CA ALA A 545 3.53 -33.85 3.85
C ALA A 545 3.36 -33.34 5.29
N VAL A 546 3.13 -32.04 5.49
CA VAL A 546 2.73 -31.46 6.79
C VAL A 546 1.50 -32.18 7.35
N LYS A 547 0.47 -32.40 6.53
CA LYS A 547 -0.74 -33.14 6.92
C LYS A 547 -0.43 -34.53 7.51
N GLY A 548 0.58 -35.21 6.99
CA GLY A 548 1.01 -36.54 7.43
C GLY A 548 2.05 -36.53 8.56
N ALA A 549 2.47 -35.35 9.03
CA ALA A 549 3.44 -35.23 10.09
C ALA A 549 2.87 -35.64 11.45
N GLY A 550 3.75 -36.06 12.34
CA GLY A 550 3.41 -36.36 13.73
C GLY A 550 2.85 -35.15 14.47
N GLY A 551 2.02 -35.38 15.49
CA GLY A 551 1.52 -34.31 16.37
C GLY A 551 0.41 -33.42 15.82
N MET A 552 0.06 -33.54 14.54
CA MET A 552 -0.93 -32.68 13.91
C MET A 552 -2.34 -32.92 14.48
N THR A 553 -3.01 -31.85 14.89
CA THR A 553 -4.40 -31.90 15.32
C THR A 553 -5.34 -32.09 14.11
N PRO A 554 -6.57 -32.59 14.32
CA PRO A 554 -7.55 -32.68 13.23
C PRO A 554 -7.78 -31.35 12.48
N ASP A 555 -7.72 -30.23 13.19
CA ASP A 555 -7.86 -28.91 12.58
C ASP A 555 -6.62 -28.51 11.77
N ALA A 556 -5.40 -28.82 12.26
CA ALA A 556 -4.16 -28.59 11.51
C ALA A 556 -4.13 -29.43 10.22
N ILE A 557 -4.56 -30.69 10.29
CA ILE A 557 -4.70 -31.59 9.14
C ILE A 557 -5.65 -31.01 8.10
N ARG A 558 -6.79 -30.45 8.53
CA ARG A 558 -7.76 -29.80 7.65
C ARG A 558 -7.15 -28.56 6.98
N VAL A 559 -6.54 -27.66 7.75
CA VAL A 559 -5.88 -26.45 7.21
C VAL A 559 -4.79 -26.81 6.20
N ALA A 560 -3.95 -27.80 6.51
CA ALA A 560 -2.90 -28.28 5.61
C ALA A 560 -3.47 -28.84 4.29
N GLU A 561 -4.61 -29.53 4.35
CA GLU A 561 -5.30 -30.03 3.16
C GLU A 561 -5.84 -28.90 2.29
N GLU A 562 -6.45 -27.88 2.88
CA GLU A 562 -6.96 -26.72 2.14
C GLU A 562 -5.83 -25.93 1.47
N ILE A 563 -4.73 -25.68 2.19
CA ILE A 563 -3.55 -25.02 1.59
C ILE A 563 -3.00 -25.85 0.43
N ALA A 564 -2.94 -27.18 0.60
CA ALA A 564 -2.45 -28.07 -0.44
C ALA A 564 -3.31 -28.09 -1.73
N GLN A 565 -4.57 -27.66 -1.64
CA GLN A 565 -5.54 -27.61 -2.74
C GLN A 565 -5.68 -26.22 -3.38
N MET A 566 -5.10 -25.17 -2.81
CA MET A 566 -5.23 -23.78 -3.28
C MET A 566 -4.66 -23.54 -4.69
N GLY A 567 -3.74 -24.40 -5.15
CA GLY A 567 -3.04 -24.28 -6.42
C GLY A 567 -1.79 -23.41 -6.33
N GLU A 568 -0.71 -23.83 -7.00
CA GLU A 568 0.62 -23.21 -6.89
C GLU A 568 0.67 -21.77 -7.39
N GLU A 569 -0.04 -21.45 -8.48
CA GLU A 569 -0.04 -20.10 -9.05
C GLU A 569 -0.63 -19.07 -8.07
N LEU A 570 -1.75 -19.42 -7.44
CA LEU A 570 -2.40 -18.53 -6.48
C LEU A 570 -1.59 -18.42 -5.19
N ALA A 571 -1.10 -19.55 -4.64
CA ALA A 571 -0.29 -19.53 -3.43
C ALA A 571 1.00 -18.71 -3.61
N THR A 572 1.70 -18.89 -4.74
CA THR A 572 2.90 -18.11 -5.08
C THR A 572 2.60 -16.63 -5.19
N ALA A 573 1.52 -16.28 -5.88
CA ALA A 573 1.16 -14.89 -6.09
C ALA A 573 0.71 -14.20 -4.78
N LEU A 574 -0.05 -14.89 -3.92
CA LEU A 574 -0.41 -14.39 -2.58
C LEU A 574 0.81 -14.15 -1.70
N ARG A 575 1.81 -15.04 -1.77
CA ARG A 575 3.08 -14.90 -1.04
C ARG A 575 3.89 -13.69 -1.51
N ALA A 576 4.01 -13.48 -2.83
CA ALA A 576 4.88 -12.45 -3.40
C ALA A 576 4.48 -11.02 -3.02
N SER A 577 3.18 -10.74 -2.87
CA SER A 577 2.68 -9.42 -2.47
C SER A 577 2.18 -9.40 -1.02
N ARG A 578 2.61 -10.36 -0.19
CA ARG A 578 1.92 -10.67 1.05
C ARG A 578 2.00 -9.50 2.02
N ARG A 579 0.84 -9.20 2.59
CA ARG A 579 0.70 -8.30 3.73
C ARG A 579 -0.17 -9.00 4.76
N THR A 580 0.40 -9.34 5.91
CA THR A 580 -0.28 -10.15 6.93
C THR A 580 -1.50 -9.44 7.52
N SER A 581 -1.49 -8.11 7.55
CA SER A 581 -2.57 -7.29 8.09
C SER A 581 -2.65 -5.87 7.52
N TYR A 582 -3.82 -5.24 7.64
CA TYR A 582 -4.01 -3.81 7.42
C TYR A 582 -4.71 -3.18 8.63
N LYS A 583 -3.96 -2.42 9.43
CA LYS A 583 -4.46 -1.85 10.69
C LYS A 583 -5.06 -2.96 11.57
N THR A 584 -6.36 -2.93 11.84
CA THR A 584 -7.08 -3.92 12.65
C THR A 584 -7.59 -5.11 11.85
N LEU A 585 -7.35 -5.14 10.53
CA LEU A 585 -7.76 -6.24 9.65
C LEU A 585 -6.64 -7.26 9.55
N ARG A 586 -6.86 -8.48 10.03
CA ARG A 586 -5.97 -9.62 9.83
C ARG A 586 -6.34 -10.31 8.51
N GLY A 587 -5.34 -10.79 7.78
CA GLY A 587 -5.60 -11.43 6.49
C GLY A 587 -6.19 -12.82 6.61
N ALA A 588 -7.04 -13.21 5.65
CA ALA A 588 -7.73 -14.49 5.63
C ALA A 588 -8.04 -14.97 4.19
N VAL A 589 -7.98 -16.28 3.97
CA VAL A 589 -8.38 -16.94 2.70
C VAL A 589 -9.51 -17.92 2.96
N THR A 590 -10.52 -17.92 2.09
CA THR A 590 -11.63 -18.87 2.12
C THR A 590 -11.17 -20.33 2.25
N THR A 591 -11.93 -21.11 3.01
CA THR A 591 -11.81 -22.57 3.11
C THR A 591 -12.48 -23.31 1.94
N LYS A 592 -13.11 -22.58 1.01
CA LYS A 592 -13.76 -23.16 -0.17
C LYS A 592 -12.85 -23.09 -1.39
N PRO A 593 -13.00 -24.02 -2.35
CA PRO A 593 -12.33 -23.92 -3.64
C PRO A 593 -12.65 -22.60 -4.33
N ILE A 594 -11.61 -21.81 -4.63
CA ILE A 594 -11.71 -20.56 -5.37
C ILE A 594 -11.89 -20.90 -6.84
N ASP A 595 -12.91 -20.34 -7.49
CA ASP A 595 -13.19 -20.69 -8.88
C ASP A 595 -12.17 -20.08 -9.86
N ALA A 596 -12.08 -20.64 -11.07
CA ALA A 596 -11.07 -20.26 -12.05
C ALA A 596 -11.15 -18.79 -12.54
N PHE A 597 -12.30 -18.13 -12.41
CA PHE A 597 -12.43 -16.71 -12.69
C PHE A 597 -11.97 -15.85 -11.51
N GLU A 598 -12.35 -16.22 -10.27
CA GLU A 598 -11.83 -15.59 -9.06
C GLU A 598 -10.31 -15.69 -8.96
N GLN A 599 -9.71 -16.84 -9.29
CA GLN A 599 -8.25 -17.00 -9.35
C GLN A 599 -7.60 -16.02 -10.34
N ARG A 600 -8.20 -15.84 -11.52
CA ARG A 600 -7.73 -14.85 -12.52
C ARG A 600 -7.89 -13.42 -12.04
N ALA A 601 -8.99 -13.12 -11.34
CA ALA A 601 -9.21 -11.81 -10.74
C ALA A 601 -8.18 -11.53 -9.63
N ALA A 602 -7.90 -12.50 -8.76
CA ALA A 602 -6.87 -12.40 -7.73
C ALA A 602 -5.50 -12.11 -8.37
N LYS A 603 -5.12 -12.87 -9.42
CA LYS A 603 -3.89 -12.63 -10.17
C LYS A 603 -3.84 -11.23 -10.78
N PHE A 604 -4.92 -10.77 -11.41
CA PHE A 604 -4.97 -9.41 -11.96
C PHE A 604 -4.76 -8.34 -10.88
N LEU A 605 -5.37 -8.50 -9.70
CA LEU A 605 -5.21 -7.58 -8.58
C LEU A 605 -3.77 -7.55 -8.06
N LEU A 606 -3.09 -8.71 -8.04
CA LEU A 606 -1.69 -8.85 -7.69
C LEU A 606 -0.76 -8.18 -8.71
N ASP A 607 -1.02 -8.39 -10.00
CA ASP A 607 -0.26 -7.76 -11.10
C ASP A 607 -0.45 -6.22 -11.11
N ASP A 608 -1.59 -5.71 -10.64
CA ASP A 608 -1.82 -4.27 -10.34
C ASP A 608 -1.02 -3.77 -9.11
N GLY A 609 -0.20 -4.64 -8.51
CA GLY A 609 0.66 -4.41 -7.35
C GLY A 609 -0.10 -4.16 -6.06
N ARG A 610 -1.20 -4.88 -5.85
CA ARG A 610 -1.98 -4.83 -4.61
C ARG A 610 -1.61 -6.01 -3.72
N ALA A 611 -1.73 -5.82 -2.41
CA ALA A 611 -1.69 -6.92 -1.46
C ALA A 611 -3.12 -7.42 -1.18
N LEU A 612 -3.36 -8.71 -1.31
CA LEU A 612 -4.65 -9.31 -0.92
C LEU A 612 -4.63 -9.58 0.58
N ILE A 613 -5.64 -9.08 1.29
CA ILE A 613 -5.83 -9.36 2.72
C ILE A 613 -7.11 -10.17 2.96
N GLY A 614 -8.11 -10.09 2.08
CA GLY A 614 -9.27 -11.00 2.11
C GLY A 614 -9.44 -11.64 0.74
N VAL A 615 -9.55 -12.97 0.71
CA VAL A 615 -9.63 -13.78 -0.52
C VAL A 615 -10.79 -14.76 -0.44
N GLY A 616 -11.71 -14.68 -1.40
CA GLY A 616 -12.99 -15.38 -1.40
C GLY A 616 -13.96 -14.83 -0.36
N ASP A 617 -15.24 -15.13 -0.55
CA ASP A 617 -16.31 -14.59 0.28
C ASP A 617 -16.14 -14.93 1.78
N ASP A 618 -15.79 -16.17 2.14
CA ASP A 618 -15.52 -16.57 3.52
C ASP A 618 -14.25 -15.91 4.10
N GLY A 619 -13.21 -15.73 3.28
CA GLY A 619 -12.02 -14.99 3.70
C GLY A 619 -12.38 -13.56 4.05
N VAL A 620 -13.07 -12.86 3.16
CA VAL A 620 -13.54 -11.49 3.41
C VAL A 620 -14.50 -11.40 4.60
N ARG A 621 -15.37 -12.40 4.80
CA ARG A 621 -16.22 -12.45 5.99
C ARG A 621 -15.39 -12.48 7.26
N THR A 622 -14.36 -13.32 7.32
CA THR A 622 -13.44 -13.39 8.45
C THR A 622 -12.70 -12.06 8.64
N VAL A 623 -12.09 -11.48 7.59
CA VAL A 623 -11.37 -10.20 7.70
C VAL A 623 -12.24 -9.07 8.25
N LEU A 624 -13.52 -9.03 7.82
CA LEU A 624 -14.44 -7.93 8.11
C LEU A 624 -15.41 -8.21 9.26
N ASP A 625 -15.32 -9.37 9.92
CA ASP A 625 -16.31 -9.85 10.91
C ASP A 625 -17.77 -9.88 10.38
N ILE A 626 -17.95 -10.19 9.10
CA ILE A 626 -19.29 -10.34 8.51
C ILE A 626 -19.84 -11.73 8.90
N PRO A 627 -21.06 -11.83 9.44
CA PRO A 627 -21.60 -13.10 9.90
C PRO A 627 -21.77 -14.10 8.74
N ARG A 628 -21.40 -15.37 8.96
CA ARG A 628 -21.59 -16.44 7.94
C ARG A 628 -23.04 -16.84 7.72
N LYS A 629 -23.90 -16.62 8.73
CA LYS A 629 -25.32 -16.95 8.70
C LYS A 629 -26.12 -15.68 8.90
N ALA A 630 -27.10 -15.46 8.03
CA ALA A 630 -28.07 -14.39 8.17
C ALA A 630 -29.49 -14.96 8.09
N PRO A 631 -30.50 -14.25 8.62
CA PRO A 631 -31.90 -14.62 8.42
C PRO A 631 -32.23 -14.79 6.93
N PRO A 632 -33.22 -15.64 6.60
CA PRO A 632 -33.70 -15.77 5.22
C PRO A 632 -34.02 -14.39 4.62
N TYR A 633 -33.63 -14.17 3.37
CA TYR A 633 -33.82 -12.90 2.64
C TYR A 633 -33.03 -11.69 3.16
N SER A 634 -32.09 -11.88 4.10
CA SER A 634 -31.17 -10.85 4.55
C SER A 634 -29.90 -10.81 3.72
N ASP A 635 -29.39 -9.59 3.48
CA ASP A 635 -28.10 -9.36 2.84
C ASP A 635 -26.93 -9.34 3.85
N ALA A 636 -27.19 -9.56 5.15
CA ALA A 636 -26.18 -9.39 6.22
C ALA A 636 -24.99 -10.36 6.15
N ALA A 637 -25.15 -11.52 5.50
CA ALA A 637 -24.07 -12.50 5.32
C ALA A 637 -23.33 -12.36 3.97
N LYS A 638 -23.68 -11.35 3.17
CA LYS A 638 -23.08 -11.17 1.84
C LYS A 638 -21.73 -10.48 1.98
N ALA A 639 -20.69 -11.06 1.41
CA ALA A 639 -19.36 -10.48 1.39
C ALA A 639 -18.85 -10.49 -0.05
N PRO A 640 -17.99 -9.52 -0.41
CA PRO A 640 -17.35 -9.57 -1.70
C PRO A 640 -16.20 -10.57 -1.73
N ASP A 641 -15.68 -10.88 -2.91
CA ASP A 641 -14.59 -11.87 -3.05
C ASP A 641 -13.23 -11.35 -2.59
N PHE A 642 -12.98 -10.04 -2.68
CA PHE A 642 -11.66 -9.50 -2.34
C PHE A 642 -11.69 -8.24 -1.49
N VAL A 643 -10.81 -8.22 -0.49
CA VAL A 643 -10.32 -7.01 0.17
C VAL A 643 -8.84 -6.90 -0.13
N THR A 644 -8.44 -5.78 -0.73
CA THR A 644 -7.05 -5.55 -1.14
C THR A 644 -6.52 -4.23 -0.61
N VAL A 645 -5.21 -4.17 -0.37
CA VAL A 645 -4.48 -2.93 -0.12
C VAL A 645 -3.80 -2.50 -1.41
N THR A 646 -4.17 -1.33 -1.91
CA THR A 646 -3.60 -0.73 -3.10
C THR A 646 -2.18 -0.20 -2.87
N ARG A 647 -1.42 0.05 -3.95
CA ARG A 647 -0.10 0.73 -3.88
C ARG A 647 -0.11 2.06 -3.11
N GLY A 648 -1.25 2.75 -3.11
CA GLY A 648 -1.46 3.99 -2.34
C GLY A 648 -1.74 3.78 -0.85
N ASN A 649 -1.55 2.55 -0.33
CA ASN A 649 -1.81 2.14 1.05
C ASN A 649 -3.26 2.44 1.50
N LYS A 650 -4.22 2.15 0.61
CA LYS A 650 -5.66 2.29 0.82
C LYS A 650 -6.40 1.02 0.42
N LEU A 651 -7.55 0.77 1.02
CA LEU A 651 -8.37 -0.40 0.77
C LEU A 651 -9.12 -0.29 -0.56
N ALA A 652 -9.26 -1.43 -1.24
CA ALA A 652 -10.18 -1.61 -2.35
C ALA A 652 -11.00 -2.88 -2.13
N LEU A 653 -12.32 -2.75 -2.29
CA LEU A 653 -13.28 -3.85 -2.24
C LEU A 653 -13.60 -4.27 -3.67
N SER A 654 -13.42 -5.56 -3.98
CA SER A 654 -13.65 -6.06 -5.34
C SER A 654 -14.53 -7.30 -5.32
N GLU A 655 -15.53 -7.33 -6.19
CA GLU A 655 -16.35 -8.50 -6.45
C GLU A 655 -16.03 -9.06 -7.84
N ALA A 656 -15.70 -10.35 -7.94
CA ALA A 656 -15.43 -11.02 -9.20
C ALA A 656 -16.64 -11.84 -9.65
N LYS A 657 -17.20 -11.52 -10.81
CA LYS A 657 -18.33 -12.27 -11.39
C LYS A 657 -18.00 -12.79 -12.79
N SER A 658 -18.00 -14.11 -12.92
CA SER A 658 -17.86 -14.81 -14.21
C SER A 658 -19.13 -14.71 -15.09
N GLY A 659 -20.27 -14.34 -14.49
CA GLY A 659 -21.57 -14.10 -15.12
C GLY A 659 -22.25 -12.84 -14.56
N THR A 660 -23.53 -12.61 -14.85
CA THR A 660 -24.17 -11.30 -14.61
C THR A 660 -25.20 -11.36 -13.49
N HIS A 661 -24.80 -10.88 -12.31
CA HIS A 661 -25.64 -10.67 -11.13
C HIS A 661 -25.28 -9.34 -10.47
N VAL A 662 -25.50 -8.24 -11.19
CA VAL A 662 -25.00 -6.91 -10.81
C VAL A 662 -25.58 -6.46 -9.47
N GLN A 663 -26.87 -6.72 -9.24
CA GLN A 663 -27.54 -6.32 -7.99
C GLN A 663 -26.97 -7.06 -6.78
N GLU A 664 -26.56 -8.32 -6.96
CA GLU A 664 -25.96 -9.12 -5.91
C GLU A 664 -24.56 -8.59 -5.54
N ALA A 665 -23.74 -8.30 -6.55
CA ALA A 665 -22.43 -7.68 -6.36
C ALA A 665 -22.52 -6.33 -5.62
N ILE A 666 -23.50 -5.48 -5.98
CA ILE A 666 -23.73 -4.21 -5.28
C ILE A 666 -24.06 -4.46 -3.80
N LYS A 667 -24.87 -5.48 -3.48
CA LYS A 667 -25.22 -5.83 -2.09
C LYS A 667 -24.00 -6.31 -1.31
N GLN A 668 -23.18 -7.20 -1.89
CA GLN A 668 -21.93 -7.69 -1.30
C GLN A 668 -20.97 -6.53 -0.98
N LEU A 669 -20.71 -5.66 -1.96
CA LEU A 669 -19.83 -4.49 -1.81
C LEU A 669 -20.38 -3.48 -0.79
N THR A 670 -21.70 -3.26 -0.77
CA THR A 670 -22.36 -2.40 0.21
C THR A 670 -22.21 -2.94 1.62
N ASN A 671 -22.35 -4.25 1.81
CA ASN A 671 -22.21 -4.86 3.13
C ASN A 671 -20.78 -4.76 3.65
N ALA A 672 -19.78 -5.01 2.81
CA ALA A 672 -18.37 -4.83 3.18
C ALA A 672 -18.02 -3.37 3.53
N LEU A 673 -18.57 -2.38 2.82
CA LEU A 673 -18.40 -0.97 3.18
C LEU A 673 -18.99 -0.65 4.56
N LYS A 674 -20.14 -1.25 4.91
CA LYS A 674 -20.74 -1.08 6.24
C LYS A 674 -19.86 -1.72 7.32
N ALA A 675 -19.36 -2.93 7.10
CA ALA A 675 -18.44 -3.59 8.04
C ALA A 675 -17.15 -2.78 8.24
N LEU A 676 -16.56 -2.25 7.16
CA LEU A 676 -15.39 -1.36 7.26
C LEU A 676 -15.72 -0.05 7.98
N LYS A 677 -16.93 0.50 7.83
CA LYS A 677 -17.38 1.66 8.63
C LYS A 677 -17.39 1.34 10.11
N GLU A 678 -17.98 0.20 10.50
CA GLU A 678 -18.07 -0.21 11.91
C GLU A 678 -16.69 -0.39 12.55
N LYS A 679 -15.70 -0.80 11.74
CA LYS A 679 -14.28 -0.88 12.13
C LYS A 679 -13.51 0.45 12.05
N GLY A 680 -14.17 1.56 11.70
CA GLY A 680 -13.53 2.88 11.60
C GLY A 680 -12.66 3.09 10.35
N LEU A 681 -12.82 2.25 9.32
CA LEU A 681 -11.97 2.21 8.12
C LEU A 681 -12.66 2.74 6.86
N ALA A 682 -13.84 3.35 6.97
CA ALA A 682 -14.55 3.91 5.81
C ALA A 682 -13.70 4.91 5.00
N GLY A 683 -12.94 5.79 5.67
CA GLY A 683 -12.04 6.76 5.03
C GLY A 683 -10.76 6.15 4.44
N ASP A 684 -10.55 4.85 4.62
CA ASP A 684 -9.46 4.11 4.01
C ASP A 684 -9.82 3.42 2.72
N VAL A 685 -11.11 3.37 2.36
CA VAL A 685 -11.54 2.80 1.09
C VAL A 685 -11.29 3.80 -0.02
N ALA A 686 -10.37 3.48 -0.93
CA ALA A 686 -10.10 4.28 -2.12
C ALA A 686 -11.13 4.00 -3.22
N ARG A 687 -11.55 2.74 -3.37
CA ARG A 687 -12.39 2.32 -4.50
C ARG A 687 -13.17 1.04 -4.23
N VAL A 688 -14.24 0.91 -5.00
CA VAL A 688 -15.16 -0.22 -5.00
C VAL A 688 -15.30 -0.68 -6.44
N GLU A 689 -15.06 -1.96 -6.67
CA GLU A 689 -14.80 -2.50 -8.01
C GLU A 689 -15.63 -3.77 -8.24
N MET A 690 -16.10 -3.94 -9.47
CA MET A 690 -16.60 -5.21 -9.98
C MET A 690 -15.69 -5.67 -11.10
N ILE A 691 -15.12 -6.86 -10.95
CA ILE A 691 -14.28 -7.52 -11.93
C ILE A 691 -15.16 -8.50 -12.69
N ILE A 692 -15.31 -8.31 -13.98
CA ILE A 692 -16.19 -9.10 -14.82
C ILE A 692 -15.45 -9.64 -16.04
N LYS A 693 -15.95 -10.74 -16.58
CA LYS A 693 -15.44 -11.29 -17.83
C LYS A 693 -15.69 -10.30 -18.97
N LYS A 694 -14.65 -10.02 -19.75
CA LYS A 694 -14.75 -9.10 -20.90
C LYS A 694 -15.88 -9.49 -21.86
N GLY A 695 -16.70 -8.50 -22.22
CA GLY A 695 -17.80 -8.67 -23.18
C GLY A 695 -19.05 -9.36 -22.63
N VAL A 696 -19.16 -9.57 -21.32
CA VAL A 696 -20.38 -10.12 -20.71
C VAL A 696 -21.48 -9.05 -20.63
N ALA A 697 -22.72 -9.40 -21.01
CA ALA A 697 -23.85 -8.49 -20.98
C ALA A 697 -24.61 -8.59 -19.64
N PHE A 698 -24.85 -7.47 -18.95
CA PHE A 698 -25.55 -7.45 -17.67
C PHE A 698 -26.97 -8.04 -17.73
N ASP A 699 -27.35 -8.74 -16.66
CA ASP A 699 -28.68 -9.32 -16.44
C ASP A 699 -29.76 -8.23 -16.36
N ASP A 700 -29.41 -7.13 -15.70
CA ASP A 700 -30.22 -5.92 -15.69
C ASP A 700 -29.99 -5.11 -16.96
N ARG A 701 -30.97 -5.14 -17.87
CA ARG A 701 -30.92 -4.40 -19.14
C ARG A 701 -30.81 -2.89 -18.97
N ASN A 702 -31.08 -2.33 -17.79
CA ASN A 702 -30.88 -0.91 -17.52
C ASN A 702 -29.44 -0.58 -17.15
N LYS A 703 -28.59 -1.56 -16.83
CA LYS A 703 -27.19 -1.35 -16.52
C LYS A 703 -26.32 -1.48 -17.76
N ILE A 704 -25.34 -0.59 -17.88
CA ILE A 704 -24.28 -0.63 -18.90
C ILE A 704 -22.94 -0.21 -18.29
N ILE A 705 -21.86 -0.49 -19.01
CA ILE A 705 -20.55 0.07 -18.70
C ILE A 705 -20.44 1.41 -19.43
N LYS A 706 -20.13 2.49 -18.71
CA LYS A 706 -19.85 3.82 -19.30
C LYS A 706 -18.60 4.39 -18.66
N ASN A 707 -17.58 4.67 -19.47
CA ASN A 707 -16.28 5.21 -19.02
C ASN A 707 -15.62 4.38 -17.90
N GLY A 708 -15.76 3.05 -17.94
CA GLY A 708 -15.20 2.16 -16.90
C GLY A 708 -15.96 2.14 -15.58
N TYR A 709 -17.18 2.68 -15.53
CA TYR A 709 -18.06 2.62 -14.36
C TYR A 709 -19.41 2.00 -14.71
N LEU A 710 -20.08 1.45 -13.70
CA LEU A 710 -21.44 0.96 -13.81
C LEU A 710 -22.40 2.13 -13.96
N PHE A 711 -23.21 2.15 -15.01
CA PHE A 711 -24.12 3.24 -15.33
C PHE A 711 -25.54 2.73 -15.49
N ASP A 712 -26.50 3.46 -14.92
CA ASP A 712 -27.93 3.17 -15.01
C ASP A 712 -28.57 4.03 -16.10
N LYS A 713 -29.07 3.39 -17.16
CA LYS A 713 -29.74 4.03 -18.29
C LYS A 713 -31.09 4.64 -17.92
N ALA A 714 -31.79 4.07 -16.94
CA ALA A 714 -33.11 4.55 -16.54
C ALA A 714 -33.00 5.86 -15.76
N THR A 715 -31.98 6.01 -14.91
CA THR A 715 -31.75 7.25 -14.14
C THR A 715 -30.79 8.22 -14.84
N GLY A 716 -30.03 7.75 -15.83
CA GLY A 716 -29.00 8.55 -16.51
C GLY A 716 -27.78 8.84 -15.64
N GLN A 717 -27.55 8.08 -14.57
CA GLN A 717 -26.51 8.33 -13.57
C GLN A 717 -25.55 7.15 -13.41
N THR A 718 -24.30 7.44 -13.05
CA THR A 718 -23.34 6.44 -12.60
C THR A 718 -23.81 5.82 -11.28
N VAL A 719 -23.82 4.50 -11.20
CA VAL A 719 -24.24 3.78 -10.00
C VAL A 719 -23.25 4.05 -8.87
N GLN A 720 -23.80 4.53 -7.76
CA GLN A 720 -23.06 4.89 -6.57
C GLN A 720 -23.56 4.07 -5.38
N ILE A 721 -22.63 3.51 -4.62
CA ILE A 721 -22.90 2.96 -3.30
C ILE A 721 -22.64 4.06 -2.28
N SER A 722 -23.69 4.43 -1.55
CA SER A 722 -23.65 5.51 -0.57
C SER A 722 -24.19 5.06 0.79
N GLY A 723 -23.51 5.50 1.85
CA GLY A 723 -23.94 5.43 3.23
C GLY A 723 -23.67 6.75 3.94
N GLU A 724 -23.91 6.81 5.25
CA GLU A 724 -23.75 8.05 6.04
C GLU A 724 -22.35 8.69 5.94
N VAL A 725 -21.31 7.88 5.73
CA VAL A 725 -19.90 8.34 5.75
C VAL A 725 -19.07 7.87 4.56
N PHE A 726 -19.68 7.20 3.58
CA PHE A 726 -18.98 6.74 2.38
C PHE A 726 -19.83 6.95 1.13
N LYS A 727 -19.14 7.25 0.03
CA LYS A 727 -19.74 7.48 -1.30
C LYS A 727 -18.74 7.02 -2.34
N HIS A 728 -19.02 5.89 -2.99
CA HIS A 728 -18.14 5.32 -4.01
C HIS A 728 -18.93 4.97 -5.27
N PHE A 729 -18.41 5.39 -6.43
CA PHE A 729 -18.89 4.88 -7.71
C PHE A 729 -18.38 3.46 -7.93
N VAL A 730 -19.22 2.61 -8.49
CA VAL A 730 -18.85 1.23 -8.78
C VAL A 730 -18.04 1.20 -10.08
N ARG A 731 -16.73 0.97 -9.95
CA ARG A 731 -15.83 0.83 -11.08
C ARG A 731 -15.97 -0.56 -11.69
N ILE A 732 -15.99 -0.66 -13.01
CA ILE A 732 -15.98 -1.92 -13.73
C ILE A 732 -14.58 -2.19 -14.27
N ILE A 733 -14.08 -3.40 -14.03
CA ILE A 733 -12.82 -3.91 -14.57
C ILE A 733 -13.18 -5.13 -15.41
N GLU A 734 -12.80 -5.09 -16.70
CA GLU A 734 -13.01 -6.21 -17.62
C GLU A 734 -11.69 -6.96 -17.81
N ILE A 735 -11.69 -8.27 -17.52
CA ILE A 735 -10.54 -9.17 -17.71
C ILE A 735 -10.86 -10.37 -18.59
#